data_AF-A0A1B0DMF1-F1
#
_entry.id   AF-A0A1B0DMF1-F1
#
_cell.length_a   1.000
_cell.length_b   1.000
_cell.length_c   1.000
_cell.angle_alpha   90.00
_cell.angle_beta   90.00
_cell.angle_gamma   90.00
#
_symmetry.space_group_name_H-M   'P 1'
#
loop_
_entity.id
_entity.type
_entity.pdbx_description
1 polymer ?
#
loop_
_entity_poly.entity_id
_entity_poly.type
_entity_poly.pdbx_seq_one_letter_code
_entity_poly.pdbx_strand_id
1 'polypeptide(L)'
;METKKDIYNLWIQYTTKNDEVFFRQFIRGFVAIWREQLHLELDSMPSPSEIKPDSGPHIKRLPEELLPAIQKFLIIAKSDGEKRILQDDEISDTTLLFECLTIICRHFDNIAQVARSNFVSVGVEIVSGVLKWSKREGFELVRGVRMLVKTFSGFLEVIFDPFLTWRHFVNTDLYEISHHPNIQLNSEIIPFIYGCFEDGTLTSDSLNILGGVIGGSQANAQRAVCPATVKIIVSLISSWECEMNLRRVALKCFNLMVIVLLKATPETRQIELTTVMQHYHESIVLLLKTKHFLRKSQGEVFEITDEGDPPIDVSALHALIDNLRSLLQEPTVRVNVCKIMIDNNILNILIGVPNIIEAWDVDRQGLMVTCVRVLRHICWASQHRVTKPATEKLFRGLRLNGKPSRDLVAELIDFTEALNDELFINCNVMREIIAWLGDFGEKEQQFAVKLLLDICTKNTTRKILACENRTIEGICESLRRFQRLSPEAISDMIRMIEELGKYTIHPVEVKKLFHLLREDLKFPQRFDLLEAMLNISVHCAGNQSDTRYFWNIQKNDEGITVQDVEAWSVTNPPNGFVFHATINLERLHGDSGQNNPGELNAKAYRRFLLCLLSSQGTGFEIFVNHSGALTLAALTKKEYHTVTSNEARLCDGQWHSVTVSVVPSKRPFSYFQVTMYRDQEILLSTSLKIGNHHEKFTFCTIGAPVSQLQETPVPELEDSRDNSNTMKGLFPSLFEKARTQAPNYFTLPLKGFSSQDPTTKCIALGLQESVFGSQICLRGQMGCALLAESGYHLKNILEAGPKVTSIFSQESETTDAATSKVVFCFSPSACCDSVCVDLSLGKKYTGHTVAKFHHVIAIQSAVRSIGGIENFLPLLECFRESQDWISDETDRASTESPGDAKNLKNPIAYLLILMRYYVTSDSLQDNFENIALMGSMVTQCDPTLLDVHVLVALQILIETVQQKHDGDSVPILDALYEHLLFNFRIWSRASFQIIIGHTQYLQTLVKTKRKYL
;
A
#
# COMPACT_ATOMS: atom_id res chain seq x y z
N MET A 1 -0.83 -55.44 -25.60
CA MET A 1 0.40 -56.29 -25.59
C MET A 1 0.71 -56.94 -26.94
N GLU A 2 -0.27 -57.08 -27.86
CA GLU A 2 -0.04 -57.66 -29.20
C GLU A 2 0.77 -56.71 -30.12
N THR A 3 0.48 -55.41 -30.12
CA THR A 3 1.16 -54.39 -30.95
C THR A 3 2.67 -54.22 -30.76
N LYS A 4 3.21 -54.48 -29.55
CA LYS A 4 4.66 -54.34 -29.30
C LYS A 4 5.48 -55.44 -29.98
N LYS A 5 4.97 -56.68 -30.03
CA LYS A 5 5.67 -57.82 -30.66
C LYS A 5 5.74 -57.65 -32.18
N ASP A 6 4.71 -57.06 -32.78
CA ASP A 6 4.63 -56.85 -34.22
C ASP A 6 5.63 -55.81 -34.72
N ILE A 7 5.89 -54.75 -33.94
CA ILE A 7 6.86 -53.71 -34.31
C ILE A 7 8.31 -54.24 -34.20
N TYR A 8 8.66 -55.04 -33.19
CA TYR A 8 9.99 -55.67 -33.14
C TYR A 8 10.23 -56.63 -34.32
N ASN A 9 9.18 -57.32 -34.80
CA ASN A 9 9.29 -58.13 -36.02
C ASN A 9 9.58 -57.27 -37.27
N LEU A 10 9.02 -56.06 -37.36
CA LEU A 10 9.34 -55.10 -38.43
C LEU A 10 10.81 -54.64 -38.36
N TRP A 11 11.35 -54.42 -37.16
CA TRP A 11 12.77 -54.11 -36.97
C TRP A 11 13.69 -55.25 -37.41
N ILE A 12 13.35 -56.49 -37.06
CA ILE A 12 14.11 -57.68 -37.48
C ILE A 12 14.04 -57.83 -39.00
N GLN A 13 12.90 -57.58 -39.63
CA GLN A 13 12.76 -57.62 -41.09
C GLN A 13 13.57 -56.52 -41.78
N TYR A 14 13.64 -55.32 -41.20
CA TYR A 14 14.52 -54.26 -41.71
C TYR A 14 16.01 -54.67 -41.64
N THR A 15 16.48 -55.15 -40.50
CA THR A 15 17.90 -55.54 -40.32
C THR A 15 18.30 -56.76 -41.15
N THR A 16 17.37 -57.68 -41.43
CA THR A 16 17.65 -58.89 -42.23
C THR A 16 17.47 -58.70 -43.73
N LYS A 17 16.50 -57.89 -44.18
CA LYS A 17 16.21 -57.67 -45.60
C LYS A 17 16.74 -56.34 -46.16
N ASN A 18 17.17 -55.42 -45.29
CA ASN A 18 17.64 -54.07 -45.62
C ASN A 18 16.65 -53.26 -46.48
N ASP A 19 15.34 -53.49 -46.28
CA ASP A 19 14.27 -52.82 -47.02
C ASP A 19 13.68 -51.67 -46.20
N GLU A 20 13.75 -50.45 -46.76
CA GLU A 20 13.35 -49.19 -46.13
C GLU A 20 11.87 -49.13 -45.74
N VAL A 21 11.01 -49.91 -46.42
CA VAL A 21 9.57 -49.94 -46.13
C VAL A 21 9.31 -50.47 -44.72
N PHE A 22 10.03 -51.50 -44.29
CA PHE A 22 9.91 -52.06 -42.94
C PHE A 22 10.41 -51.09 -41.88
N PHE A 23 11.43 -50.28 -42.18
CA PHE A 23 11.89 -49.24 -41.26
C PHE A 23 10.87 -48.10 -41.11
N ARG A 24 10.29 -47.62 -42.21
CA ARG A 24 9.24 -46.57 -42.15
C ARG A 24 8.00 -47.06 -41.38
N GLN A 25 7.60 -48.32 -41.59
CA GLN A 25 6.52 -48.94 -40.82
C GLN A 25 6.88 -49.13 -39.34
N PHE A 26 8.13 -49.50 -39.04
CA PHE A 26 8.63 -49.58 -37.66
C PHE A 26 8.53 -48.23 -36.95
N ILE A 27 9.02 -47.14 -37.56
CA ILE A 27 8.97 -45.79 -36.97
C ILE A 27 7.53 -45.34 -36.74
N ARG A 28 6.63 -45.55 -37.73
CA ARG A 28 5.20 -45.22 -37.59
C ARG A 28 4.56 -45.97 -36.43
N GLY A 29 4.81 -47.29 -36.33
CA GLY A 29 4.31 -48.11 -35.22
C GLY A 29 4.89 -47.68 -33.87
N PHE A 30 6.19 -47.38 -33.80
CA PHE A 30 6.86 -46.93 -32.59
C PHE A 30 6.27 -45.60 -32.08
N VAL A 31 6.17 -44.60 -32.95
CA VAL A 31 5.60 -43.29 -32.61
C VAL A 31 4.14 -43.43 -32.18
N ALA A 32 3.34 -44.27 -32.86
CA ALA A 32 1.93 -44.48 -32.49
C ALA A 32 1.78 -45.05 -31.07
N ILE A 33 2.59 -46.05 -30.69
CA ILE A 33 2.55 -46.63 -29.32
C ILE A 33 2.90 -45.59 -28.26
N TRP A 34 3.90 -44.75 -28.54
CA TRP A 34 4.36 -43.77 -27.56
C TRP A 34 3.48 -42.52 -27.51
N ARG A 35 2.78 -42.16 -28.59
CA ARG A 35 1.75 -41.12 -28.58
C ARG A 35 0.59 -41.42 -27.63
N GLU A 36 0.27 -42.71 -27.41
CA GLU A 36 -0.73 -43.13 -26.42
C GLU A 36 -0.22 -43.07 -24.97
N GLN A 37 1.10 -43.09 -24.76
CA GLN A 37 1.74 -43.19 -23.44
C GLN A 37 2.38 -41.88 -22.97
N LEU A 38 2.73 -40.99 -23.90
CA LEU A 38 3.40 -39.72 -23.66
C LEU A 38 2.62 -38.58 -24.29
N HIS A 39 2.44 -37.52 -23.51
CA HIS A 39 1.92 -36.26 -24.02
C HIS A 39 3.01 -35.56 -24.83
N LEU A 40 2.83 -35.49 -26.16
CA LEU A 40 3.77 -34.86 -27.09
C LEU A 40 3.40 -33.40 -27.42
N GLU A 41 2.22 -32.95 -27.00
CA GLU A 41 1.81 -31.56 -27.19
C GLU A 41 2.40 -30.67 -26.10
N LEU A 42 3.48 -29.97 -26.45
CA LEU A 42 4.23 -29.10 -25.53
C LEU A 42 3.42 -27.90 -25.01
N ASP A 43 2.33 -27.53 -25.69
CA ASP A 43 1.49 -26.38 -25.36
C ASP A 43 0.64 -26.61 -24.07
N SER A 44 0.38 -27.87 -23.71
CA SER A 44 -0.54 -28.25 -22.61
C SER A 44 0.12 -29.13 -21.53
N MET A 45 1.45 -29.03 -21.39
CA MET A 45 2.23 -29.81 -20.43
C MET A 45 2.06 -29.33 -18.97
N PRO A 46 2.13 -30.24 -17.98
CA PRO A 46 2.02 -29.92 -16.55
C PRO A 46 3.23 -29.13 -16.03
N SER A 47 3.17 -28.73 -14.75
CA SER A 47 4.24 -27.96 -14.10
C SER A 47 5.62 -28.67 -14.18
N PRO A 48 6.76 -27.94 -14.20
CA PRO A 48 8.09 -28.53 -14.27
C PRO A 48 8.34 -29.60 -13.20
N SER A 49 7.77 -29.41 -12.00
CA SER A 49 7.87 -30.31 -10.85
C SER A 49 7.17 -31.67 -11.06
N GLU A 50 6.23 -31.77 -11.99
CA GLU A 50 5.49 -33.00 -12.30
C GLU A 50 6.13 -33.82 -13.43
N ILE A 51 7.09 -33.24 -14.16
CA ILE A 51 7.75 -33.90 -15.28
C ILE A 51 8.80 -34.89 -14.75
N LYS A 52 8.55 -36.18 -15.02
CA LYS A 52 9.45 -37.26 -14.60
C LYS A 52 10.62 -37.43 -15.58
N PRO A 53 11.87 -37.57 -15.09
CA PRO A 53 13.06 -37.68 -15.93
C PRO A 53 13.14 -39.00 -16.74
N ASP A 54 12.36 -40.00 -16.38
CA ASP A 54 12.32 -41.35 -16.96
C ASP A 54 11.06 -41.62 -17.81
N SER A 55 10.38 -40.56 -18.27
CA SER A 55 9.12 -40.68 -19.01
C SER A 55 9.28 -41.43 -20.34
N GLY A 56 10.40 -41.24 -21.05
CA GLY A 56 10.67 -41.86 -22.34
C GLY A 56 11.31 -43.26 -22.28
N PRO A 57 11.46 -43.96 -23.43
CA PRO A 57 12.21 -45.20 -23.50
C PRO A 57 13.71 -44.97 -23.27
N HIS A 58 14.31 -45.70 -22.33
CA HIS A 58 15.76 -45.70 -22.15
C HIS A 58 16.48 -46.32 -23.37
N ILE A 59 17.52 -45.66 -23.88
CA ILE A 59 18.25 -46.06 -25.09
C ILE A 59 18.80 -47.50 -25.09
N LYS A 60 19.28 -48.00 -23.94
CA LYS A 60 19.74 -49.39 -23.75
C LYS A 60 18.66 -50.45 -23.99
N ARG A 61 17.37 -50.09 -23.97
CA ARG A 61 16.25 -50.98 -24.26
C ARG A 61 15.81 -50.92 -25.73
N LEU A 62 16.37 -50.00 -26.50
CA LEU A 62 16.12 -49.84 -27.93
C LEU A 62 17.21 -50.58 -28.73
N PRO A 63 16.94 -50.94 -30.00
CA PRO A 63 17.97 -51.52 -30.85
C PRO A 63 19.19 -50.60 -31.02
N GLU A 64 20.40 -51.14 -30.91
CA GLU A 64 21.65 -50.35 -30.95
C GLU A 64 21.82 -49.58 -32.28
N GLU A 65 21.33 -50.13 -33.39
CA GLU A 65 21.41 -49.51 -34.72
C GLU A 65 20.26 -48.51 -35.01
N LEU A 66 19.35 -48.27 -34.06
CA LEU A 66 18.20 -47.37 -34.28
C LEU A 66 18.62 -45.92 -34.52
N LEU A 67 19.50 -45.35 -33.68
CA LEU A 67 19.97 -43.98 -33.86
C LEU A 67 20.78 -43.83 -35.17
N PRO A 68 21.75 -44.71 -35.50
CA PRO A 68 22.42 -44.70 -36.80
C PRO A 68 21.47 -44.80 -38.00
N ALA A 69 20.43 -45.64 -37.91
CA ALA A 69 19.43 -45.76 -38.96
C ALA A 69 18.63 -44.46 -39.16
N ILE A 70 18.13 -43.85 -38.06
CA ILE A 70 17.46 -42.54 -38.11
C ILE A 70 18.38 -41.49 -38.73
N GLN A 71 19.66 -41.48 -38.35
CA GLN A 71 20.65 -40.55 -38.88
C GLN A 71 20.84 -40.73 -40.41
N LYS A 72 20.93 -41.97 -40.89
CA LYS A 72 21.03 -42.29 -42.32
C LYS A 72 19.85 -41.70 -43.10
N PHE A 73 18.62 -41.92 -42.65
CA PHE A 73 17.42 -41.42 -43.34
C PHE A 73 17.29 -39.89 -43.29
N LEU A 74 17.71 -39.24 -42.19
CA LEU A 74 17.77 -37.78 -42.13
C LEU A 74 18.83 -37.20 -43.08
N ILE A 75 20.00 -37.84 -43.23
CA ILE A 75 21.02 -37.40 -44.20
C ILE A 75 20.52 -37.57 -45.65
N ILE A 76 19.76 -38.63 -45.93
CA ILE A 76 19.11 -38.81 -47.24
C ILE A 76 18.12 -37.67 -47.49
N ALA A 77 17.24 -37.38 -46.52
CA ALA A 77 16.30 -36.26 -46.61
C ALA A 77 17.00 -34.91 -46.80
N LYS A 78 18.15 -34.69 -46.15
CA LYS A 78 19.00 -33.51 -46.36
C LYS A 78 19.52 -33.44 -47.80
N SER A 79 20.17 -34.50 -48.29
CA SER A 79 20.73 -34.56 -49.66
C SER A 79 19.64 -34.31 -50.71
N ASP A 80 18.45 -34.86 -50.49
CA ASP A 80 17.33 -34.69 -51.40
C ASP A 80 16.76 -33.27 -51.33
N GLY A 81 16.64 -32.69 -50.13
CA GLY A 81 16.23 -31.29 -49.94
C GLY A 81 17.20 -30.25 -50.51
N GLU A 82 18.49 -30.58 -50.63
CA GLU A 82 19.49 -29.74 -51.31
C GLU A 82 19.36 -29.80 -52.85
N LYS A 83 18.90 -30.93 -53.39
CA LYS A 83 18.85 -31.19 -54.84
C LYS A 83 17.48 -30.89 -55.45
N ARG A 84 16.39 -31.13 -54.71
CA ARG A 84 15.01 -31.04 -55.17
C ARG A 84 14.05 -30.66 -54.04
N ILE A 85 12.82 -30.31 -54.42
CA ILE A 85 11.73 -30.10 -53.46
C ILE A 85 11.37 -31.45 -52.83
N LEU A 86 11.31 -31.48 -51.50
CA LEU A 86 10.84 -32.65 -50.77
C LEU A 86 9.35 -32.86 -51.03
N GLN A 87 8.97 -34.09 -51.34
CA GLN A 87 7.56 -34.46 -51.51
C GLN A 87 6.84 -34.49 -50.16
N ASP A 88 5.51 -34.34 -50.16
CA ASP A 88 4.71 -34.37 -48.92
C ASP A 88 4.94 -35.65 -48.09
N ASP A 89 5.13 -36.79 -48.75
CA ASP A 89 5.45 -38.07 -48.11
C ASP A 89 6.84 -38.05 -47.43
N GLU A 90 7.83 -37.39 -48.04
CA GLU A 90 9.19 -37.24 -47.49
C GLU A 90 9.21 -36.26 -46.30
N ILE A 91 8.40 -35.19 -46.37
CA ILE A 91 8.20 -34.24 -45.26
C ILE A 91 7.51 -34.95 -44.08
N SER A 92 6.49 -35.77 -44.35
CA SER A 92 5.78 -36.57 -43.35
C SER A 92 6.72 -37.59 -42.67
N ASP A 93 7.52 -38.31 -43.46
CA ASP A 93 8.49 -39.27 -42.94
C ASP A 93 9.59 -38.60 -42.11
N THR A 94 10.09 -37.45 -42.56
CA THR A 94 11.07 -36.66 -41.80
C THR A 94 10.48 -36.15 -40.48
N THR A 95 9.21 -35.73 -40.49
CA THR A 95 8.48 -35.32 -39.29
C THR A 95 8.40 -36.48 -38.28
N LEU A 96 8.05 -37.69 -38.73
CA LEU A 96 8.00 -38.89 -37.88
C LEU A 96 9.36 -39.26 -37.27
N LEU A 97 10.46 -39.04 -38.00
CA LEU A 97 11.81 -39.27 -37.48
C LEU A 97 12.14 -38.30 -36.33
N PHE A 98 11.79 -37.01 -36.46
CA PHE A 98 11.97 -36.06 -35.37
C PHE A 98 11.04 -36.35 -34.18
N GLU A 99 9.80 -36.79 -34.40
CA GLU A 99 8.93 -37.23 -33.31
C GLU A 99 9.50 -38.44 -32.54
N CYS A 100 10.06 -39.41 -33.27
CA CYS A 100 10.74 -40.54 -32.67
C CYS A 100 11.92 -40.09 -31.80
N LEU A 101 12.74 -39.15 -32.29
CA LEU A 101 13.84 -38.56 -31.52
C LEU A 101 13.34 -37.78 -30.29
N THR A 102 12.26 -37.00 -30.41
CA THR A 102 11.62 -36.31 -29.28
C THR A 102 11.19 -37.29 -28.20
N ILE A 103 10.52 -38.39 -28.57
CA ILE A 103 10.11 -39.47 -27.65
C ILE A 103 11.33 -40.06 -26.92
N ILE A 104 12.40 -40.36 -27.65
CA ILE A 104 13.65 -40.89 -27.05
C ILE A 104 14.25 -39.88 -26.07
N CYS A 105 14.22 -38.58 -26.39
CA CYS A 105 14.76 -37.52 -25.53
C CYS A 105 13.90 -37.22 -24.29
N ARG A 106 12.65 -37.70 -24.21
CA ARG A 106 11.83 -37.64 -22.97
C ARG A 106 12.41 -38.47 -21.81
N HIS A 107 13.44 -39.28 -22.06
CA HIS A 107 14.27 -39.88 -21.01
C HIS A 107 15.60 -39.12 -20.92
N PHE A 108 15.85 -38.44 -19.80
CA PHE A 108 16.91 -37.42 -19.73
C PHE A 108 18.32 -37.98 -19.93
N ASP A 109 18.59 -39.22 -19.53
CA ASP A 109 19.89 -39.88 -19.77
C ASP A 109 20.24 -40.04 -21.26
N ASN A 110 19.23 -40.05 -22.15
CA ASN A 110 19.45 -40.19 -23.59
C ASN A 110 19.89 -38.87 -24.23
N ILE A 111 19.58 -37.72 -23.62
CA ILE A 111 19.71 -36.40 -24.25
C ILE A 111 21.17 -36.09 -24.60
N ALA A 112 22.11 -36.38 -23.71
CA ALA A 112 23.53 -36.12 -23.95
C ALA A 112 24.09 -36.89 -25.15
N GLN A 113 23.59 -38.09 -25.42
CA GLN A 113 24.01 -38.90 -26.58
C GLN A 113 23.40 -38.38 -27.88
N VAL A 114 22.12 -37.98 -27.85
CA VAL A 114 21.43 -37.41 -29.02
C VAL A 114 21.98 -36.03 -29.38
N ALA A 115 22.23 -35.16 -28.40
CA ALA A 115 22.76 -33.81 -28.61
C ALA A 115 24.20 -33.80 -29.17
N ARG A 116 25.03 -34.80 -28.83
CA ARG A 116 26.38 -34.99 -29.39
C ARG A 116 26.37 -35.53 -30.82
N SER A 117 25.26 -36.10 -31.25
CA SER A 117 25.12 -36.64 -32.60
C SER A 117 24.74 -35.52 -33.58
N ASN A 118 24.93 -35.73 -34.88
CA ASN A 118 24.69 -34.70 -35.91
C ASN A 118 23.21 -34.43 -36.20
N PHE A 119 22.27 -34.89 -35.36
CA PHE A 119 20.83 -34.74 -35.58
C PHE A 119 20.38 -33.27 -35.60
N VAL A 120 20.94 -32.44 -34.71
CA VAL A 120 20.63 -31.01 -34.63
C VAL A 120 21.10 -30.29 -35.91
N SER A 121 22.34 -30.54 -36.34
CA SER A 121 22.95 -29.95 -37.54
C SER A 121 22.18 -30.31 -38.80
N VAL A 122 21.94 -31.61 -39.00
CA VAL A 122 21.18 -32.11 -40.16
C VAL A 122 19.75 -31.57 -40.17
N GLY A 123 19.11 -31.47 -39.01
CA GLY A 123 17.76 -30.91 -38.91
C GLY A 123 17.69 -29.41 -39.22
N VAL A 124 18.66 -28.62 -38.75
CA VAL A 124 18.76 -27.18 -39.09
C VAL A 124 18.87 -27.00 -40.60
N GLU A 125 19.69 -27.78 -41.28
CA GLU A 125 19.87 -27.68 -42.74
C GLU A 125 18.60 -28.07 -43.52
N ILE A 126 17.94 -29.18 -43.13
CA ILE A 126 16.67 -29.61 -43.76
C ILE A 126 15.61 -28.53 -43.60
N VAL A 127 15.37 -28.08 -42.36
CA VAL A 127 14.32 -27.09 -42.08
C VAL A 127 14.62 -25.75 -42.76
N SER A 128 15.88 -25.30 -42.74
CA SER A 128 16.30 -24.08 -43.46
C SER A 128 16.06 -24.19 -44.96
N GLY A 129 16.37 -25.34 -45.56
CA GLY A 129 16.15 -25.59 -46.99
C GLY A 129 14.66 -25.51 -47.38
N VAL A 130 13.81 -26.17 -46.58
CA VAL A 130 12.36 -26.19 -46.81
C VAL A 130 11.72 -24.82 -46.60
N LEU A 131 12.15 -24.06 -45.58
CA LEU A 131 11.66 -22.70 -45.32
C LEU A 131 12.03 -21.73 -46.46
N LYS A 132 13.28 -21.77 -46.93
CA LYS A 132 13.75 -20.96 -48.07
C LYS A 132 12.99 -21.27 -49.36
N TRP A 133 12.63 -22.53 -49.57
CA TRP A 133 11.81 -22.93 -50.70
C TRP A 133 10.39 -22.36 -50.59
N SER A 134 9.72 -22.52 -49.45
CA SER A 134 8.36 -22.01 -49.24
C SER A 134 8.24 -20.53 -49.56
N LYS A 135 9.28 -19.74 -49.25
CA LYS A 135 9.33 -18.29 -49.55
C LYS A 135 9.48 -17.98 -51.05
N ARG A 136 10.24 -18.79 -51.80
CA ARG A 136 10.47 -18.56 -53.25
C ARG A 136 9.22 -18.74 -54.10
N GLU A 137 8.31 -19.61 -53.67
CA GLU A 137 7.08 -19.93 -54.39
C GLU A 137 5.90 -18.98 -54.02
N GLY A 138 6.07 -18.11 -53.01
CA GLY A 138 5.06 -17.10 -52.64
C GLY A 138 3.79 -17.65 -51.96
N PHE A 139 3.76 -18.93 -51.58
CA PHE A 139 2.62 -19.54 -50.88
C PHE A 139 2.77 -19.44 -49.36
N GLU A 140 1.64 -19.31 -48.64
CA GLU A 140 1.60 -19.56 -47.21
C GLU A 140 2.18 -20.94 -46.89
N LEU A 141 2.91 -21.05 -45.77
CA LEU A 141 3.54 -22.30 -45.29
C LEU A 141 2.56 -23.48 -45.37
N VAL A 142 2.82 -24.38 -46.32
CA VAL A 142 2.05 -25.62 -46.53
C VAL A 142 1.99 -26.39 -45.20
N ARG A 143 0.81 -26.96 -44.89
CA ARG A 143 0.54 -27.62 -43.60
C ARG A 143 1.62 -28.63 -43.18
N GLY A 144 2.19 -29.38 -44.14
CA GLY A 144 3.27 -30.34 -43.89
C GLY A 144 4.57 -29.68 -43.42
N VAL A 145 4.97 -28.56 -44.05
CA VAL A 145 6.17 -27.80 -43.66
C VAL A 145 6.01 -27.19 -42.26
N ARG A 146 4.83 -26.61 -41.98
CA ARG A 146 4.53 -26.07 -40.64
C ARG A 146 4.63 -27.14 -39.55
N MET A 147 4.14 -28.35 -39.84
CA MET A 147 4.25 -29.49 -38.93
C MET A 147 5.70 -29.92 -38.72
N LEU A 148 6.50 -30.00 -39.78
CA LEU A 148 7.93 -30.32 -39.69
C LEU A 148 8.67 -29.30 -38.82
N VAL A 149 8.43 -28.00 -39.03
CA VAL A 149 9.02 -26.92 -38.23
C VAL A 149 8.60 -27.05 -36.76
N LYS A 150 7.29 -27.23 -36.48
CA LYS A 150 6.78 -27.40 -35.11
C LYS A 150 7.41 -28.61 -34.41
N THR A 151 7.49 -29.74 -35.09
CA THR A 151 8.06 -30.99 -34.54
C THR A 151 9.57 -30.85 -34.30
N PHE A 152 10.30 -30.24 -35.23
CA PHE A 152 11.73 -29.98 -35.08
C PHE A 152 12.02 -28.98 -33.94
N SER A 153 11.24 -27.90 -33.84
CA SER A 153 11.32 -26.97 -32.72
C SER A 153 11.08 -27.69 -31.39
N GLY A 154 10.04 -28.54 -31.31
CA GLY A 154 9.75 -29.31 -30.10
C GLY A 154 10.85 -30.31 -29.74
N PHE A 155 11.50 -30.92 -30.72
CA PHE A 155 12.69 -31.75 -30.51
C PHE A 155 13.83 -30.97 -29.86
N LEU A 156 14.12 -29.76 -30.34
CA LEU A 156 15.15 -28.90 -29.75
C LEU A 156 14.77 -28.41 -28.35
N GLU A 157 13.51 -28.05 -28.12
CA GLU A 157 13.02 -27.65 -26.80
C GLU A 157 13.21 -28.78 -25.78
N VAL A 158 12.90 -30.04 -26.12
CA VAL A 158 13.10 -31.18 -25.19
C VAL A 158 14.57 -31.45 -24.91
N ILE A 159 15.47 -31.14 -25.85
CA ILE A 159 16.93 -31.28 -25.64
C ILE A 159 17.44 -30.21 -24.69
N PHE A 160 17.12 -28.93 -24.94
CA PHE A 160 17.72 -27.80 -24.22
C PHE A 160 16.93 -27.40 -22.97
N ASP A 161 15.65 -27.74 -22.88
CA ASP A 161 14.74 -27.51 -21.75
C ASP A 161 13.90 -28.77 -21.44
N PRO A 162 14.51 -29.84 -20.88
CA PRO A 162 13.84 -31.12 -20.70
C PRO A 162 12.60 -31.08 -19.79
N PHE A 163 12.61 -30.13 -18.84
CA PHE A 163 11.53 -29.85 -17.90
C PHE A 163 10.54 -28.79 -18.40
N LEU A 164 10.70 -28.30 -19.63
CA LEU A 164 9.77 -27.36 -20.28
C LEU A 164 9.51 -26.11 -19.42
N THR A 165 10.55 -25.64 -18.72
CA THR A 165 10.52 -24.42 -17.90
C THR A 165 10.09 -23.20 -18.71
N TRP A 166 10.48 -23.13 -19.99
CA TRP A 166 10.04 -22.11 -20.93
C TRP A 166 8.53 -22.14 -21.16
N ARG A 167 7.96 -23.31 -21.43
CA ARG A 167 6.51 -23.46 -21.69
C ARG A 167 5.69 -23.13 -20.44
N HIS A 168 6.18 -23.51 -19.28
CA HIS A 168 5.58 -23.10 -18.01
C HIS A 168 5.59 -21.57 -17.88
N PHE A 169 6.75 -20.94 -18.08
CA PHE A 169 6.92 -19.49 -17.99
C PHE A 169 6.02 -18.71 -18.97
N VAL A 170 5.87 -19.16 -20.22
CA VAL A 170 4.99 -18.53 -21.21
C VAL A 170 3.52 -18.51 -20.76
N ASN A 171 3.12 -19.49 -19.96
CA ASN A 171 1.76 -19.66 -19.45
C ASN A 171 1.52 -18.98 -18.09
N THR A 172 2.51 -18.98 -17.19
CA THR A 172 2.34 -18.54 -15.79
C THR A 172 3.11 -17.28 -15.41
N ASP A 173 4.06 -16.81 -16.24
CA ASP A 173 5.03 -15.75 -15.88
C ASP A 173 5.91 -16.05 -14.66
N LEU A 174 5.88 -17.28 -14.14
CA LEU A 174 6.67 -17.72 -13.01
C LEU A 174 7.91 -18.48 -13.51
N TYR A 175 9.09 -17.95 -13.20
CA TYR A 175 10.36 -18.58 -13.54
C TYR A 175 10.96 -19.29 -12.32
N GLU A 176 10.82 -20.61 -12.27
CA GLU A 176 11.47 -21.46 -11.27
C GLU A 176 12.69 -22.15 -11.88
N ILE A 177 13.86 -21.91 -11.29
CA ILE A 177 15.10 -22.55 -11.72
C ILE A 177 15.05 -24.00 -11.26
N SER A 178 15.14 -24.93 -12.20
CA SER A 178 15.56 -26.29 -11.90
C SER A 178 16.97 -26.49 -12.46
N HIS A 179 17.91 -26.89 -11.59
CA HIS A 179 19.32 -27.07 -11.95
C HIS A 179 19.43 -28.26 -12.92
N HIS A 180 19.72 -27.98 -14.18
CA HIS A 180 19.76 -29.00 -15.24
C HIS A 180 21.19 -29.38 -15.65
N PRO A 181 21.40 -30.59 -16.20
CA PRO A 181 22.67 -30.98 -16.77
C PRO A 181 23.05 -30.06 -17.94
N ASN A 182 24.24 -29.47 -17.89
CA ASN A 182 24.74 -28.55 -18.91
C ASN A 182 25.03 -29.29 -20.22
N ILE A 183 24.07 -29.32 -21.14
CA ILE A 183 24.28 -29.73 -22.53
C ILE A 183 24.93 -28.58 -23.28
N GLN A 184 26.00 -28.84 -24.02
CA GLN A 184 26.67 -27.81 -24.81
C GLN A 184 25.75 -27.35 -25.96
N LEU A 185 25.50 -26.04 -26.04
CA LEU A 185 24.74 -25.43 -27.12
C LEU A 185 25.43 -25.66 -28.48
N ASN A 186 24.70 -26.22 -29.45
CA ASN A 186 25.18 -26.36 -30.83
C ASN A 186 25.32 -24.98 -31.48
N SER A 187 26.45 -24.74 -32.15
CA SER A 187 26.80 -23.43 -32.74
C SER A 187 25.86 -22.97 -33.87
N GLU A 188 25.06 -23.88 -34.43
CA GLU A 188 24.20 -23.62 -35.60
C GLU A 188 22.81 -23.09 -35.21
N ILE A 189 22.37 -23.25 -33.95
CA ILE A 189 21.01 -22.90 -33.51
C ILE A 189 20.78 -21.38 -33.56
N ILE A 190 21.73 -20.59 -33.04
CA ILE A 190 21.58 -19.13 -33.04
C ILE A 190 21.65 -18.55 -34.47
N PRO A 191 22.61 -18.95 -35.33
CA PRO A 191 22.60 -18.58 -36.75
C PRO A 191 21.33 -19.01 -37.49
N PHE A 192 20.77 -20.20 -37.19
CA PHE A 192 19.52 -20.66 -37.77
C PHE A 192 18.36 -19.71 -37.48
N ILE A 193 18.18 -19.33 -36.21
CA ILE A 193 17.12 -18.39 -35.80
C ILE A 193 17.32 -17.02 -36.46
N TYR A 194 18.57 -16.55 -36.54
CA TYR A 194 18.90 -15.30 -37.23
C TYR A 194 18.61 -15.38 -38.74
N GLY A 195 18.93 -16.49 -39.39
CA GLY A 195 18.60 -16.74 -40.79
C GLY A 195 17.09 -16.75 -41.04
N CYS A 196 16.31 -17.41 -40.18
CA CYS A 196 14.85 -17.37 -40.24
C CYS A 196 14.28 -15.95 -40.09
N PHE A 197 14.92 -15.10 -39.28
CA PHE A 197 14.54 -13.70 -39.11
C PHE A 197 14.87 -12.85 -40.34
N GLU A 198 16.10 -12.93 -40.88
CA GLU A 198 16.47 -12.20 -42.11
C GLU A 198 15.63 -12.65 -43.32
N ASP A 199 15.32 -13.93 -43.39
CA ASP A 199 14.47 -14.50 -44.42
C ASP A 199 12.97 -14.25 -44.14
N GLY A 200 12.56 -13.63 -43.03
CA GLY A 200 11.14 -13.35 -42.74
C GLY A 200 10.26 -14.59 -42.62
N THR A 201 10.86 -15.77 -42.44
CA THR A 201 10.16 -17.06 -42.25
C THR A 201 10.07 -17.45 -40.77
N LEU A 202 10.33 -16.52 -39.87
CA LEU A 202 10.38 -16.76 -38.44
C LEU A 202 8.98 -17.03 -37.88
N THR A 203 8.80 -18.21 -37.27
CA THR A 203 7.55 -18.61 -36.62
C THR A 203 7.65 -18.53 -35.11
N SER A 204 6.50 -18.55 -34.41
CA SER A 204 6.44 -18.66 -32.95
C SER A 204 7.17 -19.92 -32.45
N ASP A 205 7.07 -21.02 -33.18
CA ASP A 205 7.76 -22.28 -32.88
C ASP A 205 9.29 -22.14 -32.98
N SER A 206 9.78 -21.32 -33.91
CA SER A 206 11.22 -21.06 -34.05
C SER A 206 11.75 -20.23 -32.87
N LEU A 207 10.97 -19.27 -32.37
CA LEU A 207 11.32 -18.49 -31.18
C LEU A 207 11.21 -19.30 -29.88
N ASN A 208 10.31 -20.30 -29.81
CA ASN A 208 10.24 -21.19 -28.66
C ASN A 208 11.55 -21.96 -28.43
N ILE A 209 12.32 -22.24 -29.49
CA ILE A 209 13.67 -22.81 -29.37
C ILE A 209 14.57 -21.85 -28.57
N LEU A 210 14.56 -20.56 -28.89
CA LEU A 210 15.35 -19.55 -28.17
C LEU A 210 14.93 -19.47 -26.71
N GLY A 211 13.61 -19.45 -26.45
CA GLY A 211 13.06 -19.45 -25.11
C GLY A 211 13.47 -20.69 -24.29
N GLY A 212 13.41 -21.87 -24.88
CA GLY A 212 13.88 -23.12 -24.26
C GLY A 212 15.38 -23.11 -23.98
N VAL A 213 16.21 -22.64 -24.91
CA VAL A 213 17.66 -22.52 -24.70
C VAL A 213 18.00 -21.56 -23.56
N ILE A 214 17.28 -20.45 -23.43
CA ILE A 214 17.47 -19.48 -22.35
C ILE A 214 16.90 -20.00 -21.02
N GLY A 215 15.75 -20.69 -21.03
CA GLY A 215 15.08 -21.18 -19.83
C GLY A 215 15.76 -22.38 -19.20
N GLY A 216 16.28 -23.29 -20.02
CA GLY A 216 16.74 -24.61 -19.57
C GLY A 216 18.14 -24.65 -18.94
N SER A 217 19.09 -23.78 -19.29
CA SER A 217 20.40 -23.76 -18.62
C SER A 217 21.00 -22.36 -18.58
N GLN A 218 21.48 -21.96 -17.39
CA GLN A 218 22.13 -20.66 -17.19
C GLN A 218 23.36 -20.46 -18.08
N ALA A 219 24.16 -21.50 -18.31
CA ALA A 219 25.36 -21.41 -19.15
C ALA A 219 25.00 -21.23 -20.64
N ASN A 220 23.92 -21.87 -21.10
CA ASN A 220 23.43 -21.70 -22.46
C ASN A 220 22.70 -20.37 -22.63
N ALA A 221 21.96 -19.92 -21.61
CA ALA A 221 21.31 -18.62 -21.58
C ALA A 221 22.33 -17.49 -21.73
N GLN A 222 23.44 -17.52 -20.98
CA GLN A 222 24.52 -16.53 -21.11
C GLN A 222 25.15 -16.51 -22.51
N ARG A 223 25.19 -17.65 -23.22
CA ARG A 223 25.67 -17.74 -24.62
C ARG A 223 24.63 -17.27 -25.64
N ALA A 224 23.37 -17.57 -25.41
CA ALA A 224 22.27 -17.26 -26.31
C ALA A 224 21.83 -15.79 -26.24
N VAL A 225 21.96 -15.16 -25.06
CA VAL A 225 21.67 -13.73 -24.88
C VAL A 225 22.88 -12.91 -25.35
N CYS A 226 22.85 -12.51 -26.62
CA CYS A 226 23.89 -11.73 -27.28
C CYS A 226 23.27 -10.54 -28.03
N PRO A 227 24.06 -9.56 -28.50
CA PRO A 227 23.53 -8.39 -29.20
C PRO A 227 22.67 -8.75 -30.43
N ALA A 228 22.99 -9.83 -31.14
CA ALA A 228 22.24 -10.28 -32.30
C ALA A 228 20.85 -10.79 -31.93
N THR A 229 20.72 -11.64 -30.90
CA THR A 229 19.42 -12.17 -30.47
C THR A 229 18.54 -11.10 -29.83
N VAL A 230 19.13 -10.16 -29.08
CA VAL A 230 18.42 -8.98 -28.57
C VAL A 230 17.89 -8.13 -29.72
N LYS A 231 18.69 -7.88 -30.76
CA LYS A 231 18.26 -7.12 -31.95
C LYS A 231 17.07 -7.77 -32.67
N ILE A 232 17.07 -9.09 -32.83
CA ILE A 232 15.93 -9.84 -33.40
C ILE A 232 14.66 -9.56 -32.57
N ILE A 233 14.73 -9.80 -31.25
CA ILE A 233 13.57 -9.64 -30.36
C ILE A 233 13.06 -8.20 -30.35
N VAL A 234 13.95 -7.22 -30.20
CA VAL A 234 13.64 -5.78 -30.21
C VAL A 234 12.99 -5.37 -31.54
N SER A 235 13.49 -5.88 -32.66
CA SER A 235 12.91 -5.61 -33.98
C SER A 235 11.49 -6.16 -34.10
N LEU A 236 11.24 -7.39 -33.65
CA LEU A 236 9.93 -8.04 -33.71
C LEU A 236 8.90 -7.33 -32.82
N ILE A 237 9.27 -6.99 -31.58
CA ILE A 237 8.37 -6.30 -30.65
C ILE A 237 8.08 -4.86 -31.11
N SER A 238 9.02 -4.22 -31.82
CA SER A 238 8.85 -2.86 -32.36
C SER A 238 8.08 -2.80 -33.68
N SER A 239 7.92 -3.93 -34.37
CA SER A 239 7.19 -4.00 -35.65
C SER A 239 5.69 -4.03 -35.42
N TRP A 240 4.96 -3.16 -36.11
CA TRP A 240 3.49 -3.13 -36.09
C TRP A 240 2.85 -4.22 -36.97
N GLU A 241 3.61 -4.82 -37.88
CA GLU A 241 3.17 -5.90 -38.80
C GLU A 241 3.33 -7.32 -38.19
N CYS A 242 3.94 -7.42 -37.00
CA CYS A 242 4.20 -8.70 -36.37
C CYS A 242 2.90 -9.36 -35.86
N GLU A 243 2.73 -10.65 -36.14
CA GLU A 243 1.63 -11.48 -35.64
C GLU A 243 1.56 -11.46 -34.09
N MET A 244 0.35 -11.40 -33.54
CA MET A 244 0.10 -11.34 -32.09
C MET A 244 0.80 -12.47 -31.31
N ASN A 245 0.72 -13.72 -31.80
CA ASN A 245 1.34 -14.88 -31.15
C ASN A 245 2.87 -14.79 -31.16
N LEU A 246 3.44 -14.39 -32.30
CA LEU A 246 4.87 -14.20 -32.46
C LEU A 246 5.39 -13.09 -31.52
N ARG A 247 4.67 -11.95 -31.43
CA ARG A 247 5.02 -10.86 -30.52
C ARG A 247 4.92 -11.30 -29.06
N ARG A 248 3.88 -12.04 -28.69
CA ARG A 248 3.72 -12.58 -27.32
C ARG A 248 4.92 -13.44 -26.93
N VAL A 249 5.33 -14.38 -27.80
CA VAL A 249 6.50 -15.25 -27.56
C VAL A 249 7.79 -14.43 -27.48
N ALA A 250 7.98 -13.44 -28.37
CA ALA A 250 9.14 -12.54 -28.34
C ALA A 250 9.21 -11.71 -27.05
N LEU A 251 8.08 -11.20 -26.55
CA LEU A 251 7.99 -10.46 -25.28
C LEU A 251 8.29 -11.36 -24.07
N LYS A 252 7.84 -12.61 -24.07
CA LYS A 252 8.23 -13.59 -23.04
C LYS A 252 9.73 -13.91 -23.12
N CYS A 253 10.29 -14.03 -24.33
CA CYS A 253 11.73 -14.25 -24.51
C CYS A 253 12.51 -13.07 -23.92
N PHE A 254 12.08 -11.85 -24.21
CA PHE A 254 12.66 -10.63 -23.66
C PHE A 254 12.66 -10.64 -22.12
N ASN A 255 11.53 -11.02 -21.49
CA ASN A 255 11.46 -11.10 -20.04
C ASN A 255 12.47 -12.06 -19.45
N LEU A 256 12.59 -13.23 -20.07
CA LEU A 256 13.52 -14.25 -19.63
C LEU A 256 14.98 -13.81 -19.83
N MET A 257 15.30 -13.10 -20.92
CA MET A 257 16.62 -12.48 -21.13
C MET A 257 16.97 -11.51 -20.00
N VAL A 258 16.02 -10.64 -19.60
CA VAL A 258 16.19 -9.68 -18.49
C VAL A 258 16.43 -10.40 -17.16
N ILE A 259 15.62 -11.41 -16.83
CA ILE A 259 15.75 -12.21 -15.61
C ILE A 259 17.12 -12.92 -15.54
N VAL A 260 17.56 -13.53 -16.65
CA VAL A 260 18.86 -14.20 -16.72
C VAL A 260 20.02 -13.21 -16.56
N LEU A 261 19.96 -12.05 -17.22
CA LEU A 261 20.99 -11.02 -17.08
C LEU A 261 21.09 -10.49 -15.64
N LEU A 262 19.96 -10.36 -14.94
CA LEU A 262 19.92 -9.94 -13.53
C LEU A 262 20.54 -10.97 -12.59
N LYS A 263 20.39 -12.27 -12.90
CA LYS A 263 20.99 -13.38 -12.12
C LYS A 263 22.46 -13.64 -12.50
N ALA A 264 22.91 -13.21 -13.67
CA ALA A 264 24.30 -13.35 -14.12
C ALA A 264 25.21 -12.27 -13.53
N THR A 265 26.47 -12.62 -13.25
CA THR A 265 27.50 -11.65 -12.87
C THR A 265 27.90 -10.80 -14.07
N PRO A 266 28.28 -9.52 -13.90
CA PRO A 266 28.63 -8.63 -15.02
C PRO A 266 29.69 -9.21 -15.97
N GLU A 267 30.68 -9.92 -15.44
CA GLU A 267 31.79 -10.52 -16.19
C GLU A 267 31.36 -11.63 -17.17
N THR A 268 30.23 -12.30 -16.92
CA THR A 268 29.74 -13.40 -17.77
C THR A 268 28.69 -12.94 -18.79
N ARG A 269 28.35 -11.64 -18.81
CA ARG A 269 27.35 -11.08 -19.72
C ARG A 269 27.99 -10.73 -21.06
N GLN A 270 27.32 -11.08 -22.15
CA GLN A 270 27.69 -10.60 -23.49
C GLN A 270 27.12 -9.22 -23.82
N ILE A 271 26.10 -8.79 -23.09
CA ILE A 271 25.42 -7.49 -23.26
C ILE A 271 24.99 -6.97 -21.90
N GLU A 272 25.15 -5.66 -21.70
CA GLU A 272 24.72 -5.02 -20.46
C GLU A 272 23.21 -4.85 -20.42
N LEU A 273 22.66 -5.04 -19.22
CA LEU A 273 21.21 -4.96 -19.00
C LEU A 273 20.65 -3.55 -19.26
N THR A 274 21.42 -2.51 -18.96
CA THR A 274 21.06 -1.12 -19.27
C THR A 274 20.87 -0.93 -20.76
N THR A 275 21.76 -1.47 -21.59
CA THR A 275 21.67 -1.44 -23.04
C THR A 275 20.44 -2.19 -23.54
N VAL A 276 20.13 -3.38 -23.01
CA VAL A 276 18.92 -4.13 -23.38
C VAL A 276 17.64 -3.35 -23.08
N MET A 277 17.57 -2.73 -21.90
CA MET A 277 16.41 -1.91 -21.49
C MET A 277 16.31 -0.59 -22.28
N GLN A 278 17.44 -0.02 -22.71
CA GLN A 278 17.46 1.13 -23.61
C GLN A 278 16.85 0.80 -24.98
N HIS A 279 17.22 -0.35 -25.56
CA HIS A 279 16.61 -0.80 -26.82
C HIS A 279 15.10 -1.03 -26.68
N TYR A 280 14.66 -1.57 -25.54
CA TYR A 280 13.23 -1.73 -25.25
C TYR A 280 12.50 -0.38 -25.13
N HIS A 281 13.11 0.59 -24.45
CA HIS A 281 12.62 1.97 -24.41
C HIS A 281 12.51 2.56 -25.83
N GLU A 282 13.51 2.37 -26.68
CA GLU A 282 13.50 2.81 -28.07
C GLU A 282 12.39 2.14 -28.89
N SER A 283 12.08 0.86 -28.67
CA SER A 283 10.93 0.16 -29.29
C SER A 283 9.59 0.83 -28.94
N ILE A 284 9.40 1.23 -27.67
CA ILE A 284 8.19 1.95 -27.25
C ILE A 284 8.12 3.31 -27.95
N VAL A 285 9.23 4.06 -27.99
CA VAL A 285 9.29 5.37 -28.65
C VAL A 285 9.03 5.24 -30.16
N LEU A 286 9.52 4.19 -30.81
CA LEU A 286 9.31 3.95 -32.23
C LEU A 286 7.82 3.77 -32.52
N LEU A 287 7.14 2.89 -31.78
CA LEU A 287 5.70 2.67 -31.93
C LEU A 287 4.87 3.93 -31.63
N LEU A 288 5.28 4.73 -30.65
CA LEU A 288 4.62 6.01 -30.34
C LEU A 288 4.76 7.05 -31.47
N LYS A 289 5.84 6.99 -32.27
CA LYS A 289 6.06 7.89 -33.42
C LYS A 289 5.40 7.39 -34.71
N THR A 290 4.87 6.17 -34.72
CA THR A 290 4.33 5.54 -35.91
C THR A 290 3.06 6.26 -36.39
N LYS A 291 3.06 6.71 -37.64
CA LYS A 291 1.94 7.44 -38.26
C LYS A 291 0.75 6.55 -38.64
N HIS A 292 0.95 5.24 -38.73
CA HIS A 292 -0.08 4.27 -39.12
C HIS A 292 -1.26 4.20 -38.12
N PHE A 293 -1.06 4.63 -36.87
CA PHE A 293 -2.11 4.66 -35.85
C PHE A 293 -2.90 5.97 -35.82
N LEU A 294 -2.52 6.98 -36.61
CA LEU A 294 -3.16 8.30 -36.62
C LEU A 294 -4.55 8.25 -37.28
N ARG A 295 -5.47 9.07 -36.75
CA ARG A 295 -6.80 9.28 -37.31
C ARG A 295 -6.69 9.80 -38.75
N LYS A 296 -7.09 9.01 -39.75
CA LYS A 296 -7.20 9.46 -41.14
C LYS A 296 -8.31 10.51 -41.25
N SER A 297 -8.00 11.70 -41.77
CA SER A 297 -8.99 12.77 -41.99
C SER A 297 -10.01 12.34 -43.05
N GLN A 298 -11.30 12.58 -42.78
CA GLN A 298 -12.38 12.36 -43.76
C GLN A 298 -12.08 13.17 -45.04
N GLY A 299 -11.71 12.49 -46.12
CA GLY A 299 -11.41 13.12 -47.41
C GLY A 299 -10.46 12.35 -48.33
N GLU A 300 -9.65 11.42 -47.81
CA GLU A 300 -8.91 10.49 -48.67
C GLU A 300 -9.83 9.34 -49.06
N VAL A 301 -10.21 9.34 -50.34
CA VAL A 301 -10.96 8.29 -51.02
C VAL A 301 -10.35 6.93 -50.66
N PHE A 302 -11.21 5.93 -50.40
CA PHE A 302 -10.83 4.52 -50.41
C PHE A 302 -10.18 4.19 -51.76
N GLU A 303 -8.87 4.36 -51.88
CA GLU A 303 -8.11 3.44 -52.70
C GLU A 303 -8.20 2.11 -51.97
N ILE A 304 -8.98 1.20 -52.55
CA ILE A 304 -8.96 -0.22 -52.21
C ILE A 304 -7.51 -0.65 -52.47
N THR A 305 -6.65 -0.56 -51.45
CA THR A 305 -5.32 -1.14 -51.49
C THR A 305 -5.45 -2.65 -51.31
N ASP A 306 -4.68 -3.37 -52.12
CA ASP A 306 -4.78 -4.80 -52.45
C ASP A 306 -4.97 -5.73 -51.24
N GLU A 307 -5.55 -6.93 -51.50
CA GLU A 307 -5.75 -8.04 -50.56
C GLU A 307 -4.45 -8.67 -49.98
N GLY A 308 -3.37 -7.89 -49.81
CA GLY A 308 -2.05 -8.34 -49.36
C GLY A 308 -1.36 -7.47 -48.30
N ASP A 309 -1.99 -6.41 -47.78
CA ASP A 309 -1.38 -5.61 -46.69
C ASP A 309 -1.40 -6.40 -45.36
N PRO A 310 -0.25 -6.49 -44.63
CA PRO A 310 -0.18 -7.20 -43.36
C PRO A 310 -1.12 -6.57 -42.31
N PRO A 311 -1.80 -7.38 -41.48
CA PRO A 311 -2.72 -6.86 -40.47
C PRO A 311 -1.96 -5.97 -39.48
N ILE A 312 -2.38 -4.70 -39.38
CA ILE A 312 -1.81 -3.74 -38.41
C ILE A 312 -2.17 -4.22 -37.00
N ASP A 313 -1.16 -4.59 -36.20
CA ASP A 313 -1.40 -4.91 -34.80
C ASP A 313 -1.47 -3.65 -33.94
N VAL A 314 -2.70 -3.17 -33.83
CA VAL A 314 -3.12 -2.05 -33.00
C VAL A 314 -2.82 -2.27 -31.50
N SER A 315 -2.66 -3.53 -31.06
CA SER A 315 -2.36 -3.90 -29.67
C SER A 315 -0.86 -3.98 -29.36
N ALA A 316 0.03 -3.75 -30.34
CA ALA A 316 1.48 -3.88 -30.15
C ALA A 316 2.03 -3.04 -28.99
N LEU A 317 1.60 -1.77 -28.88
CA LEU A 317 1.99 -0.88 -27.79
C LEU A 317 1.40 -1.36 -26.44
N HIS A 318 0.15 -1.84 -26.44
CA HIS A 318 -0.48 -2.40 -25.25
C HIS A 318 0.27 -3.63 -24.74
N ALA A 319 0.67 -4.54 -25.64
CA ALA A 319 1.43 -5.74 -25.29
C ALA A 319 2.82 -5.42 -24.71
N LEU A 320 3.50 -4.40 -25.24
CA LEU A 320 4.76 -3.92 -24.67
C LEU A 320 4.57 -3.34 -23.27
N ILE A 321 3.59 -2.46 -23.07
CA ILE A 321 3.38 -1.88 -21.74
C ILE A 321 2.94 -2.96 -20.74
N ASP A 322 2.06 -3.90 -21.12
CA ASP A 322 1.69 -5.02 -20.25
C ASP A 322 2.87 -5.96 -19.95
N ASN A 323 3.81 -6.12 -20.88
CA ASN A 323 5.01 -6.92 -20.66
C ASN A 323 5.90 -6.37 -19.53
N LEU A 324 5.94 -5.05 -19.33
CA LEU A 324 6.58 -4.43 -18.16
C LEU A 324 5.96 -4.92 -16.84
N ARG A 325 4.64 -5.19 -16.80
CA ARG A 325 3.99 -5.78 -15.63
C ARG A 325 4.48 -7.19 -15.37
N SER A 326 4.62 -8.03 -16.40
CA SER A 326 5.16 -9.40 -16.25
C SER A 326 6.58 -9.40 -15.69
N LEU A 327 7.44 -8.45 -16.08
CA LEU A 327 8.78 -8.28 -15.51
C LEU A 327 8.77 -7.98 -13.99
N LEU A 328 7.71 -7.34 -13.50
CA LEU A 328 7.58 -6.95 -12.11
C LEU A 328 7.00 -8.06 -11.21
N GLN A 329 6.57 -9.20 -11.78
CA GLN A 329 5.98 -10.27 -10.98
C GLN A 329 7.01 -10.93 -10.04
N GLU A 330 8.25 -11.17 -10.50
CA GLU A 330 9.30 -11.83 -9.70
C GLU A 330 9.78 -10.92 -8.54
N PRO A 331 9.47 -11.24 -7.26
CA PRO A 331 9.68 -10.33 -6.13
C PRO A 331 11.16 -10.07 -5.81
N THR A 332 12.04 -11.04 -6.09
CA THR A 332 13.48 -10.96 -5.83
C THR A 332 14.19 -9.98 -6.76
N VAL A 333 13.66 -9.78 -7.97
CA VAL A 333 14.30 -8.99 -9.02
C VAL A 333 13.58 -7.63 -9.23
N ARG A 334 12.33 -7.52 -8.79
CA ARG A 334 11.45 -6.35 -8.95
C ARG A 334 12.11 -5.00 -8.65
N VAL A 335 12.79 -4.87 -7.51
CA VAL A 335 13.39 -3.59 -7.08
C VAL A 335 14.51 -3.16 -8.03
N ASN A 336 15.36 -4.11 -8.46
CA ASN A 336 16.47 -3.83 -9.37
C ASN A 336 15.97 -3.49 -10.77
N VAL A 337 14.95 -4.21 -11.26
CA VAL A 337 14.28 -3.89 -12.53
C VAL A 337 13.70 -2.49 -12.51
N CYS A 338 12.97 -2.10 -11.45
CA CYS A 338 12.38 -0.77 -11.36
C CYS A 338 13.43 0.35 -11.37
N LYS A 339 14.56 0.17 -10.67
CA LYS A 339 15.67 1.14 -10.69
C LYS A 339 16.20 1.34 -12.11
N ILE A 340 16.47 0.25 -12.81
CA ILE A 340 16.96 0.30 -14.20
C ILE A 340 15.93 0.93 -15.14
N MET A 341 14.63 0.67 -14.95
CA MET A 341 13.57 1.33 -15.73
C MET A 341 13.52 2.84 -15.50
N ILE A 342 13.77 3.29 -14.26
CA ILE A 342 13.85 4.72 -13.92
C ILE A 342 15.08 5.35 -14.58
N ASP A 343 16.24 4.70 -14.48
CA ASP A 343 17.48 5.17 -15.10
C ASP A 343 17.36 5.29 -16.63
N ASN A 344 16.57 4.41 -17.26
CA ASN A 344 16.26 4.43 -18.69
C ASN A 344 15.09 5.35 -19.07
N ASN A 345 14.61 6.24 -18.18
CA ASN A 345 13.53 7.19 -18.44
C ASN A 345 12.18 6.59 -18.87
N ILE A 346 11.93 5.29 -18.64
CA ILE A 346 10.67 4.63 -19.01
C ILE A 346 9.48 5.27 -18.26
N LEU A 347 9.69 5.71 -17.01
CA LEU A 347 8.66 6.41 -16.23
C LEU A 347 8.17 7.69 -16.95
N ASN A 348 9.08 8.49 -17.50
CA ASN A 348 8.74 9.72 -18.22
C ASN A 348 7.99 9.44 -19.52
N ILE A 349 8.32 8.34 -20.21
CA ILE A 349 7.54 7.88 -21.37
C ILE A 349 6.13 7.53 -20.96
N LEU A 350 5.96 6.66 -19.95
CA LEU A 350 4.63 6.22 -19.51
C LEU A 350 3.74 7.39 -19.08
N ILE A 351 4.32 8.45 -18.49
CA ILE A 351 3.61 9.70 -18.18
C ILE A 351 3.20 10.47 -19.46
N GLY A 352 4.04 10.43 -20.50
CA GLY A 352 3.80 11.09 -21.78
C GLY A 352 2.84 10.35 -22.72
N VAL A 353 2.73 9.02 -22.57
CA VAL A 353 1.95 8.12 -23.43
C VAL A 353 0.49 8.61 -23.64
N PRO A 354 -0.28 8.98 -22.59
CA PRO A 354 -1.64 9.49 -22.79
C PRO A 354 -1.73 10.77 -23.65
N ASN A 355 -0.71 11.63 -23.65
CA ASN A 355 -0.69 12.83 -24.48
C ASN A 355 -0.45 12.52 -25.98
N ILE A 356 0.20 11.40 -26.30
CA ILE A 356 0.55 11.03 -27.68
C ILE A 356 -0.59 10.26 -28.35
N ILE A 357 -1.28 9.41 -27.59
CA ILE A 357 -2.36 8.54 -28.10
C ILE A 357 -3.65 9.31 -28.42
N GLU A 358 -3.78 10.57 -28.03
CA GLU A 358 -4.95 11.41 -28.37
C GLU A 358 -5.24 11.42 -29.88
N ALA A 359 -4.19 11.37 -30.71
CA ALA A 359 -4.30 11.39 -32.17
C ALA A 359 -4.66 10.02 -32.79
N TRP A 360 -4.74 8.95 -31.99
CA TRP A 360 -4.88 7.57 -32.49
C TRP A 360 -6.33 7.08 -32.58
N ASP A 361 -6.69 6.31 -33.59
CA ASP A 361 -8.06 5.82 -33.81
C ASP A 361 -8.29 4.41 -33.21
N VAL A 362 -7.95 4.23 -31.93
CA VAL A 362 -7.87 2.93 -31.24
C VAL A 362 -8.60 3.00 -29.90
N ASP A 363 -9.02 1.86 -29.31
CA ASP A 363 -9.44 1.81 -27.90
C ASP A 363 -8.29 2.21 -26.97
N ARG A 364 -8.33 3.47 -26.52
CA ARG A 364 -7.29 4.12 -25.72
C ARG A 364 -7.41 3.78 -24.24
N GLN A 365 -8.60 3.38 -23.79
CA GLN A 365 -8.91 3.21 -22.37
C GLN A 365 -8.16 2.00 -21.78
N GLY A 366 -8.17 0.85 -22.47
CA GLY A 366 -7.40 -0.33 -22.04
C GLY A 366 -5.90 -0.05 -21.93
N LEU A 367 -5.35 0.73 -22.87
CA LEU A 367 -3.95 1.16 -22.83
C LEU A 367 -3.63 2.06 -21.65
N MET A 368 -4.51 3.03 -21.35
CA MET A 368 -4.35 3.91 -20.18
C MET A 368 -4.42 3.14 -18.86
N VAL A 369 -5.34 2.16 -18.74
CA VAL A 369 -5.45 1.26 -17.58
C VAL A 369 -4.12 0.55 -17.33
N THR A 370 -3.58 -0.10 -18.36
CA THR A 370 -2.30 -0.81 -18.28
C THR A 370 -1.13 0.13 -17.98
N CYS A 371 -1.11 1.34 -18.56
CA CYS A 371 -0.09 2.36 -18.26
C CYS A 371 -0.09 2.78 -16.78
N VAL A 372 -1.27 3.12 -16.23
CA VAL A 372 -1.42 3.55 -14.83
C VAL A 372 -1.04 2.39 -13.89
N ARG A 373 -1.47 1.16 -14.21
CA ARG A 373 -1.12 -0.04 -13.43
C ARG A 373 0.40 -0.27 -13.39
N VAL A 374 1.08 -0.17 -14.53
CA VAL A 374 2.56 -0.32 -14.60
C VAL A 374 3.26 0.82 -13.87
N LEU A 375 2.84 2.06 -14.07
CA LEU A 375 3.35 3.22 -13.34
C LEU A 375 3.23 3.04 -11.83
N ARG A 376 2.07 2.58 -11.36
CA ARG A 376 1.81 2.23 -9.96
C ARG A 376 2.86 1.23 -9.46
N HIS A 377 3.02 0.09 -10.13
CA HIS A 377 3.99 -0.91 -9.69
C HIS A 377 5.44 -0.41 -9.69
N ILE A 378 5.86 0.36 -10.70
CA ILE A 378 7.22 0.93 -10.76
C ILE A 378 7.46 1.89 -9.59
N CYS A 379 6.55 2.83 -9.35
CA CYS A 379 6.69 3.84 -8.30
C CYS A 379 6.75 3.20 -6.90
N TRP A 380 5.89 2.20 -6.64
CA TRP A 380 5.86 1.53 -5.35
C TRP A 380 7.05 0.62 -5.12
N ALA A 381 7.43 -0.20 -6.10
CA ALA A 381 8.52 -1.15 -5.94
C ALA A 381 9.90 -0.48 -5.85
N SER A 382 10.06 0.72 -6.41
CA SER A 382 11.29 1.51 -6.30
C SER A 382 11.27 2.52 -5.14
N GLN A 383 10.14 2.67 -4.43
CA GLN A 383 9.87 3.77 -3.50
C GLN A 383 10.06 5.17 -4.13
N HIS A 384 10.05 5.26 -5.46
CA HIS A 384 10.23 6.52 -6.17
C HIS A 384 8.94 7.34 -6.10
N ARG A 385 9.02 8.52 -5.48
CA ARG A 385 7.87 9.44 -5.36
C ARG A 385 7.70 10.21 -6.66
N VAL A 386 6.57 10.00 -7.33
CA VAL A 386 6.21 10.82 -8.50
C VAL A 386 6.08 12.27 -8.06
N THR A 387 6.85 13.13 -8.71
CA THR A 387 6.82 14.57 -8.44
C THR A 387 5.48 15.16 -8.89
N LYS A 388 5.00 16.20 -8.21
CA LYS A 388 3.79 16.93 -8.58
C LYS A 388 3.67 17.27 -10.09
N PRO A 389 4.70 17.82 -10.77
CA PRO A 389 4.61 18.12 -12.21
C PRO A 389 4.47 16.89 -13.10
N ALA A 390 4.98 15.73 -12.69
CA ALA A 390 4.81 14.48 -13.42
C ALA A 390 3.35 13.99 -13.34
N THR A 391 2.72 14.08 -12.16
CA THR A 391 1.31 13.77 -11.97
C THR A 391 0.42 14.71 -12.81
N GLU A 392 0.67 16.02 -12.79
CA GLU A 392 -0.09 16.98 -13.61
C GLU A 392 0.01 16.71 -15.12
N LYS A 393 1.20 16.31 -15.61
CA LYS A 393 1.39 15.92 -17.02
C LYS A 393 0.62 14.66 -17.39
N LEU A 394 0.59 13.66 -16.50
CA LEU A 394 -0.17 12.43 -16.68
C LEU A 394 -1.67 12.75 -16.78
N PHE A 395 -2.23 13.46 -15.79
CA PHE A 395 -3.65 13.79 -15.75
C PHE A 395 -4.09 14.70 -16.90
N ARG A 396 -3.22 15.61 -17.37
CA ARG A 396 -3.48 16.37 -18.59
C ARG A 396 -3.67 15.47 -19.80
N GLY A 397 -2.81 14.46 -19.96
CA GLY A 397 -2.94 13.49 -21.05
C GLY A 397 -4.16 12.59 -20.91
N LEU A 398 -4.51 12.17 -19.68
CA LEU A 398 -5.72 11.38 -19.43
C LEU A 398 -6.99 12.16 -19.78
N ARG A 399 -7.06 13.45 -19.43
CA ARG A 399 -8.21 14.34 -19.71
C ARG A 399 -8.48 14.51 -21.21
N LEU A 400 -7.45 14.47 -22.05
CA LEU A 400 -7.58 14.61 -23.51
C LEU A 400 -8.28 13.41 -24.17
N ASN A 401 -8.28 12.25 -23.52
CA ASN A 401 -8.80 11.00 -24.08
C ASN A 401 -10.28 10.71 -23.75
N GLY A 402 -11.01 11.72 -23.27
CA GLY A 402 -12.44 11.62 -23.00
C GLY A 402 -12.78 11.10 -21.59
N LYS A 403 -14.00 10.58 -21.42
CA LYS A 403 -14.51 10.12 -20.12
C LYS A 403 -13.80 8.83 -19.69
N PRO A 404 -13.33 8.71 -18.43
CA PRO A 404 -12.64 7.52 -17.97
C PRO A 404 -13.59 6.32 -17.82
N SER A 405 -13.11 5.13 -18.17
CA SER A 405 -13.82 3.88 -17.88
C SER A 405 -13.74 3.53 -16.39
N ARG A 406 -14.65 2.67 -15.91
CA ARG A 406 -14.63 2.19 -14.51
C ARG A 406 -13.30 1.54 -14.12
N ASP A 407 -12.68 0.79 -15.03
CA ASP A 407 -11.40 0.12 -14.78
C ASP A 407 -10.26 1.12 -14.64
N LEU A 408 -10.28 2.21 -15.43
CA LEU A 408 -9.29 3.28 -15.31
C LEU A 408 -9.43 4.03 -13.98
N VAL A 409 -10.67 4.29 -13.56
CA VAL A 409 -10.95 4.91 -12.25
C VAL A 409 -10.47 4.01 -11.12
N ALA A 410 -10.71 2.70 -11.19
CA ALA A 410 -10.23 1.75 -10.20
C ALA A 410 -8.69 1.79 -10.08
N GLU A 411 -7.96 1.72 -11.20
CA GLU A 411 -6.48 1.79 -11.19
C GLU A 411 -5.93 3.13 -10.71
N LEU A 412 -6.61 4.25 -11.00
CA LEU A 412 -6.20 5.57 -10.51
C LEU A 412 -6.37 5.71 -9.00
N ILE A 413 -7.44 5.15 -8.45
CA ILE A 413 -7.68 5.09 -7.00
C ILE A 413 -6.65 4.18 -6.35
N ASP A 414 -6.41 3.03 -6.94
CA ASP A 414 -5.37 2.10 -6.55
C ASP A 414 -3.96 2.71 -6.59
N PHE A 415 -3.72 3.66 -7.49
CA PHE A 415 -2.47 4.45 -7.53
C PHE A 415 -2.34 5.42 -6.37
N THR A 416 -3.44 5.77 -5.68
CA THR A 416 -3.39 6.55 -4.44
C THR A 416 -2.95 5.72 -3.23
N GLU A 417 -3.20 4.40 -3.23
CA GLU A 417 -2.87 3.47 -2.15
C GLU A 417 -1.56 2.71 -2.44
N ALA A 418 -0.67 2.65 -1.44
CA ALA A 418 0.57 1.90 -1.57
C ALA A 418 0.31 0.40 -1.45
N LEU A 419 0.96 -0.41 -2.31
CA LEU A 419 0.81 -1.87 -2.32
C LEU A 419 1.26 -2.55 -1.01
N ASN A 420 2.23 -1.97 -0.31
CA ASN A 420 2.87 -2.57 0.87
C ASN A 420 2.94 -1.64 2.10
N ASP A 421 2.50 -0.38 1.98
CA ASP A 421 2.56 0.60 3.07
C ASP A 421 1.16 1.14 3.37
N GLU A 422 0.52 0.56 4.37
CA GLU A 422 -0.84 0.91 4.77
C GLU A 422 -0.96 2.36 5.27
N LEU A 423 0.13 3.02 5.64
CA LEU A 423 0.12 4.36 6.20
C LEU A 423 0.25 5.45 5.14
N PHE A 424 0.68 5.11 3.92
CA PHE A 424 0.99 6.08 2.88
C PHE A 424 -0.17 6.29 1.90
N ILE A 425 -0.46 7.56 1.58
CA ILE A 425 -1.36 7.98 0.50
C ILE A 425 -0.65 8.94 -0.44
N ASN A 426 -0.81 8.73 -1.75
CA ASN A 426 -0.40 9.71 -2.75
C ASN A 426 -1.46 10.82 -2.92
N CYS A 427 -1.41 11.83 -2.05
CA CYS A 427 -2.38 12.92 -2.04
C CYS A 427 -2.34 13.79 -3.32
N ASN A 428 -1.22 13.81 -4.06
CA ASN A 428 -1.14 14.55 -5.33
C ASN A 428 -2.07 13.94 -6.39
N VAL A 429 -2.08 12.60 -6.49
CA VAL A 429 -2.97 11.87 -7.41
C VAL A 429 -4.42 12.05 -6.99
N MET A 430 -4.70 11.93 -5.70
CA MET A 430 -6.05 12.13 -5.13
C MET A 430 -6.63 13.51 -5.49
N ARG A 431 -5.85 14.58 -5.35
CA ARG A 431 -6.29 15.94 -5.71
C ARG A 431 -6.62 16.09 -7.18
N GLU A 432 -5.81 15.50 -8.07
CA GLU A 432 -6.06 15.54 -9.51
C GLU A 432 -7.29 14.73 -9.91
N ILE A 433 -7.57 13.61 -9.24
CA ILE A 433 -8.82 12.86 -9.40
C ILE A 433 -10.00 13.74 -9.00
N ILE A 434 -9.97 14.35 -7.80
CA ILE A 434 -11.05 15.21 -7.30
C ILE A 434 -11.33 16.39 -8.23
N ALA A 435 -10.29 17.00 -8.79
CA ALA A 435 -10.41 18.09 -9.77
C ALA A 435 -11.00 17.63 -11.11
N TRP A 436 -10.83 16.36 -11.48
CA TRP A 436 -11.32 15.77 -12.74
C TRP A 436 -12.72 15.12 -12.62
N LEU A 437 -13.25 14.92 -11.40
CA LEU A 437 -14.52 14.23 -11.17
C LEU A 437 -15.70 14.77 -11.99
N GLY A 438 -15.76 16.08 -12.24
CA GLY A 438 -16.86 16.69 -13.00
C GLY A 438 -16.98 16.19 -14.45
N ASP A 439 -15.96 15.55 -15.01
CA ASP A 439 -16.01 15.02 -16.39
C ASP A 439 -16.26 13.50 -16.44
N PHE A 440 -16.43 12.84 -15.29
CA PHE A 440 -16.69 11.38 -15.19
C PHE A 440 -18.17 11.06 -15.50
N GLY A 441 -18.48 9.81 -15.78
CA GLY A 441 -19.87 9.33 -15.77
C GLY A 441 -20.44 9.29 -14.34
N GLU A 442 -21.76 9.43 -14.18
CA GLU A 442 -22.40 9.54 -12.85
C GLU A 442 -22.10 8.33 -11.93
N LYS A 443 -22.07 7.12 -12.50
CA LYS A 443 -21.75 5.87 -11.77
C LYS A 443 -20.28 5.83 -11.37
N GLU A 444 -19.39 6.27 -12.26
CA GLU A 444 -17.96 6.34 -12.02
C GLU A 444 -17.62 7.41 -10.97
N GLN A 445 -18.33 8.55 -10.96
CA GLN A 445 -18.20 9.58 -9.92
C GLN A 445 -18.50 9.01 -8.53
N GLN A 446 -19.65 8.35 -8.37
CA GLN A 446 -20.05 7.74 -7.10
C GLN A 446 -19.04 6.66 -6.65
N PHE A 447 -18.64 5.79 -7.58
CA PHE A 447 -17.63 4.76 -7.31
C PHE A 447 -16.31 5.36 -6.83
N ALA A 448 -15.85 6.44 -7.49
CA ALA A 448 -14.60 7.10 -7.13
C ALA A 448 -14.64 7.76 -5.76
N VAL A 449 -15.67 8.57 -5.49
CA VAL A 449 -15.77 9.31 -4.22
C VAL A 449 -15.96 8.34 -3.04
N LYS A 450 -16.75 7.29 -3.20
CA LYS A 450 -16.96 6.28 -2.14
C LYS A 450 -15.67 5.55 -1.76
N LEU A 451 -14.87 5.16 -2.74
CA LEU A 451 -13.57 4.51 -2.50
C LEU A 451 -12.55 5.50 -1.92
N LEU A 452 -12.51 6.74 -2.42
CA LEU A 452 -11.63 7.77 -1.87
C LEU A 452 -11.98 8.10 -0.42
N LEU A 453 -13.28 8.13 -0.07
CA LEU A 453 -13.75 8.30 1.29
C LEU A 453 -13.24 7.15 2.19
N ASP A 454 -13.40 5.90 1.77
CA ASP A 454 -12.88 4.74 2.50
C ASP A 454 -11.36 4.87 2.71
N ILE A 455 -10.60 5.09 1.63
CA ILE A 455 -9.13 5.24 1.69
C ILE A 455 -8.70 6.35 2.65
N CYS A 456 -9.35 7.51 2.62
CA CYS A 456 -9.04 8.63 3.50
C CYS A 456 -9.38 8.36 4.96
N THR A 457 -10.44 7.58 5.21
CA THR A 457 -10.98 7.38 6.57
C THR A 457 -10.45 6.15 7.28
N LYS A 458 -9.77 5.23 6.58
CA LYS A 458 -9.20 3.99 7.14
C LYS A 458 -8.32 4.17 8.40
N ASN A 459 -7.46 5.19 8.45
CA ASN A 459 -6.50 5.39 9.53
C ASN A 459 -6.30 6.88 9.83
N THR A 460 -6.08 7.28 11.08
CA THR A 460 -5.85 8.68 11.42
C THR A 460 -4.62 9.27 10.72
N THR A 461 -3.58 8.48 10.50
CA THR A 461 -2.36 8.91 9.76
C THR A 461 -2.69 9.35 8.34
N ARG A 462 -3.62 8.63 7.70
CA ARG A 462 -4.12 8.95 6.35
C ARG A 462 -4.93 10.24 6.35
N LYS A 463 -5.79 10.44 7.37
CA LYS A 463 -6.55 11.69 7.57
C LYS A 463 -5.61 12.88 7.73
N ILE A 464 -4.55 12.74 8.54
CA ILE A 464 -3.54 13.78 8.74
C ILE A 464 -2.85 14.12 7.41
N LEU A 465 -2.37 13.12 6.67
CA LEU A 465 -1.67 13.33 5.41
C LEU A 465 -2.58 13.98 4.34
N ALA A 466 -3.86 13.62 4.31
CA ALA A 466 -4.85 14.25 3.43
C ALA A 466 -5.10 15.73 3.80
N CYS A 467 -5.14 16.05 5.09
CA CYS A 467 -5.28 17.44 5.57
C CYS A 467 -4.03 18.27 5.23
N GLU A 468 -2.82 17.76 5.48
CA GLU A 468 -1.56 18.44 5.14
C GLU A 468 -1.48 18.84 3.66
N ASN A 469 -1.99 17.97 2.79
CA ASN A 469 -1.99 18.21 1.33
C ASN A 469 -3.17 19.06 0.83
N ARG A 470 -4.01 19.59 1.74
CA ARG A 470 -5.19 20.41 1.44
C ARG A 470 -6.20 19.72 0.51
N THR A 471 -6.53 18.46 0.82
CA THR A 471 -7.55 17.72 0.05
C THR A 471 -8.92 18.40 0.16
N ILE A 472 -9.30 18.94 1.33
CA ILE A 472 -10.56 19.67 1.53
C ILE A 472 -10.65 20.87 0.57
N GLU A 473 -9.54 21.61 0.40
CA GLU A 473 -9.45 22.71 -0.57
C GLU A 473 -9.81 22.25 -2.00
N GLY A 474 -9.30 21.08 -2.43
CA GLY A 474 -9.61 20.49 -3.73
C GLY A 474 -11.06 20.03 -3.87
N ILE A 475 -11.65 19.47 -2.81
CA ILE A 475 -13.08 19.10 -2.80
C ILE A 475 -13.94 20.35 -2.96
N CYS A 476 -13.64 21.42 -2.21
CA CYS A 476 -14.38 22.68 -2.29
C CYS A 476 -14.34 23.29 -3.70
N GLU A 477 -13.21 23.19 -4.40
CA GLU A 477 -13.09 23.64 -5.79
C GLU A 477 -13.93 22.82 -6.76
N SER A 478 -14.01 21.49 -6.55
CA SER A 478 -14.88 20.61 -7.33
C SER A 478 -16.35 20.90 -7.07
N LEU A 479 -16.74 21.12 -5.81
CA LEU A 479 -18.10 21.47 -5.39
C LEU A 479 -18.60 22.80 -5.97
N ARG A 480 -17.72 23.76 -6.27
CA ARG A 480 -18.12 24.98 -7.01
C ARG A 480 -18.69 24.68 -8.39
N ARG A 481 -18.34 23.53 -8.97
CA ARG A 481 -18.85 23.03 -10.25
C ARG A 481 -19.92 21.96 -10.05
N PHE A 482 -20.74 22.08 -9.00
CA PHE A 482 -21.77 21.09 -8.61
C PHE A 482 -22.71 20.67 -9.75
N GLN A 483 -22.95 21.53 -10.75
CA GLN A 483 -23.77 21.21 -11.92
C GLN A 483 -23.26 20.01 -12.74
N ARG A 484 -21.98 19.65 -12.59
CA ARG A 484 -21.34 18.51 -13.26
C ARG A 484 -21.25 17.25 -12.39
N LEU A 485 -21.71 17.32 -11.14
CA LEU A 485 -21.59 16.25 -10.16
C LEU A 485 -22.97 15.63 -9.88
N SER A 486 -22.99 14.32 -9.64
CA SER A 486 -24.20 13.63 -9.18
C SER A 486 -24.52 13.98 -7.71
N PRO A 487 -25.81 14.02 -7.31
CA PRO A 487 -26.19 14.38 -5.94
C PRO A 487 -25.62 13.42 -4.88
N GLU A 488 -25.46 12.14 -5.24
CA GLU A 488 -24.84 11.12 -4.39
C GLU A 488 -23.34 11.37 -4.19
N ALA A 489 -22.62 11.76 -5.26
CA ALA A 489 -21.21 12.12 -5.17
C ALA A 489 -21.00 13.39 -4.32
N ILE A 490 -21.90 14.38 -4.42
CA ILE A 490 -21.86 15.58 -3.58
C ILE A 490 -22.06 15.20 -2.11
N SER A 491 -23.02 14.32 -1.79
CA SER A 491 -23.24 13.85 -0.41
C SER A 491 -22.01 13.14 0.15
N ASP A 492 -21.40 12.23 -0.61
CA ASP A 492 -20.18 11.52 -0.18
C ASP A 492 -18.98 12.48 -0.04
N MET A 493 -18.88 13.53 -0.87
CA MET A 493 -17.88 14.60 -0.72
C MET A 493 -18.09 15.41 0.56
N ILE A 494 -19.33 15.77 0.89
CA ILE A 494 -19.66 16.46 2.15
C ILE A 494 -19.30 15.58 3.34
N ARG A 495 -19.60 14.28 3.27
CA ARG A 495 -19.18 13.31 4.31
C ARG A 495 -17.66 13.22 4.44
N MET A 496 -16.92 13.29 3.33
CA MET A 496 -15.45 13.36 3.36
C MET A 496 -14.94 14.65 4.01
N ILE A 497 -15.58 15.79 3.74
CA ILE A 497 -15.29 17.07 4.42
C ILE A 497 -15.58 16.95 5.92
N GLU A 498 -16.69 16.31 6.31
CA GLU A 498 -17.03 16.08 7.71
C GLU A 498 -15.94 15.27 8.43
N GLU A 499 -15.53 14.14 7.86
CA GLU A 499 -14.54 13.25 8.48
C GLU A 499 -13.12 13.84 8.53
N LEU A 500 -12.71 14.58 7.51
CA LEU A 500 -11.41 15.26 7.51
C LEU A 500 -11.43 16.51 8.39
N GLY A 501 -12.52 17.27 8.35
CA GLY A 501 -12.71 18.48 9.14
C GLY A 501 -12.75 18.24 10.65
N LYS A 502 -13.16 17.04 11.10
CA LYS A 502 -13.05 16.60 12.50
C LYS A 502 -11.60 16.60 13.02
N TYR A 503 -10.61 16.50 12.14
CA TYR A 503 -9.19 16.53 12.48
C TYR A 503 -8.54 17.87 12.21
N THR A 504 -8.60 18.43 11.00
CA THR A 504 -7.99 19.73 10.72
C THR A 504 -8.71 20.39 9.55
N ILE A 505 -9.06 21.67 9.72
CA ILE A 505 -9.61 22.49 8.66
C ILE A 505 -8.91 23.85 8.61
N HIS A 506 -8.40 24.21 7.45
CA HIS A 506 -7.65 25.46 7.29
C HIS A 506 -8.58 26.67 7.08
N PRO A 507 -8.16 27.89 7.47
CA PRO A 507 -8.96 29.11 7.25
C PRO A 507 -9.38 29.33 5.79
N VAL A 508 -8.50 29.01 4.83
CA VAL A 508 -8.81 29.13 3.39
C VAL A 508 -9.96 28.19 2.98
N GLU A 509 -10.01 27.00 3.56
CA GLU A 509 -11.03 25.99 3.28
C GLU A 509 -12.38 26.41 3.85
N VAL A 510 -12.41 26.88 5.10
CA VAL A 510 -13.63 27.45 5.73
C VAL A 510 -14.18 28.62 4.91
N LYS A 511 -13.33 29.53 4.43
CA LYS A 511 -13.77 30.63 3.56
C LYS A 511 -14.40 30.12 2.27
N LYS A 512 -13.86 29.04 1.69
CA LYS A 512 -14.42 28.38 0.50
C LYS A 512 -15.75 27.68 0.82
N LEU A 513 -15.92 27.06 1.99
CA LEU A 513 -17.19 26.48 2.44
C LEU A 513 -18.27 27.54 2.61
N PHE A 514 -17.97 28.65 3.31
CA PHE A 514 -18.92 29.76 3.43
C PHE A 514 -19.28 30.39 2.08
N HIS A 515 -18.34 30.40 1.12
CA HIS A 515 -18.65 30.85 -0.23
C HIS A 515 -19.69 29.95 -0.92
N LEU A 516 -19.65 28.62 -0.73
CA LEU A 516 -20.64 27.68 -1.28
C LEU A 516 -22.06 27.91 -0.73
N LEU A 517 -22.17 28.43 0.49
CA LEU A 517 -23.44 28.74 1.15
C LEU A 517 -24.08 30.05 0.67
N ARG A 518 -23.37 30.89 -0.10
CA ARG A 518 -23.92 32.15 -0.64
C ARG A 518 -25.02 31.91 -1.67
N GLU A 519 -25.91 32.89 -1.82
CA GLU A 519 -27.00 32.83 -2.79
C GLU A 519 -26.54 32.72 -4.24
N ASP A 520 -25.46 33.41 -4.59
CA ASP A 520 -24.89 33.47 -5.95
C ASP A 520 -24.71 32.10 -6.62
N LEU A 521 -24.45 31.05 -5.84
CA LEU A 521 -24.14 29.72 -6.35
C LEU A 521 -25.35 28.77 -6.39
N LYS A 522 -26.48 29.05 -5.72
CA LYS A 522 -27.67 28.16 -5.65
C LYS A 522 -27.33 26.67 -5.43
N PHE A 523 -26.46 26.38 -4.47
CA PHE A 523 -26.03 25.01 -4.15
C PHE A 523 -27.20 24.16 -3.61
N PRO A 524 -27.43 22.92 -4.11
CA PRO A 524 -28.59 22.12 -3.74
C PRO A 524 -28.54 21.50 -2.32
N GLN A 525 -27.37 21.12 -1.83
CA GLN A 525 -27.19 20.40 -0.53
C GLN A 525 -26.68 21.32 0.59
N ARG A 526 -27.26 22.53 0.70
CA ARG A 526 -26.84 23.53 1.71
C ARG A 526 -27.03 23.05 3.15
N PHE A 527 -28.12 22.33 3.43
CA PHE A 527 -28.41 21.79 4.76
C PHE A 527 -27.42 20.70 5.17
N ASP A 528 -27.11 19.75 4.27
CA ASP A 528 -26.12 18.70 4.53
C ASP A 528 -24.73 19.31 4.84
N LEU A 529 -24.37 20.40 4.16
CA LEU A 529 -23.13 21.12 4.43
C LEU A 529 -23.15 21.83 5.79
N LEU A 530 -24.26 22.49 6.15
CA LEU A 530 -24.43 23.11 7.47
C LEU A 530 -24.39 22.06 8.60
N GLU A 531 -25.02 20.91 8.38
CA GLU A 531 -24.98 19.78 9.32
C GLU A 531 -23.55 19.24 9.46
N ALA A 532 -22.82 19.06 8.36
CA ALA A 532 -21.42 18.64 8.42
C ALA A 532 -20.54 19.66 9.19
N MET A 533 -20.71 20.96 8.95
CA MET A 533 -20.01 22.01 9.69
C MET A 533 -20.35 22.00 11.19
N LEU A 534 -21.62 21.71 11.52
CA LEU A 534 -22.05 21.55 12.90
C LEU A 534 -21.41 20.31 13.54
N ASN A 535 -21.44 19.16 12.87
CA ASN A 535 -20.83 17.91 13.35
C ASN A 535 -19.33 18.06 13.60
N ILE A 536 -18.62 18.77 12.70
CA ILE A 536 -17.21 19.13 12.90
C ILE A 536 -17.06 20.01 14.16
N SER A 537 -17.91 21.02 14.33
CA SER A 537 -17.84 21.96 15.46
C SER A 537 -18.12 21.25 16.79
N VAL A 538 -19.10 20.36 16.83
CA VAL A 538 -19.46 19.53 17.99
C VAL A 538 -18.28 18.63 18.37
N HIS A 539 -17.68 17.95 17.39
CA HIS A 539 -16.52 17.08 17.62
C HIS A 539 -15.33 17.86 18.19
N CYS A 540 -15.01 19.02 17.60
CA CYS A 540 -13.92 19.88 18.07
C CYS A 540 -14.16 20.47 19.48
N ALA A 541 -15.42 20.63 19.88
CA ALA A 541 -15.80 21.16 21.19
C ALA A 541 -15.90 20.09 22.30
N GLY A 542 -15.86 18.80 21.96
CA GLY A 542 -15.90 17.69 22.91
C GLY A 542 -14.57 17.44 23.65
N ASN A 543 -14.51 16.34 24.41
CA ASN A 543 -13.40 15.95 25.32
C ASN A 543 -12.00 15.84 24.66
N GLN A 544 -11.87 15.96 23.34
CA GLN A 544 -10.59 15.96 22.61
C GLN A 544 -10.03 17.39 22.36
N SER A 545 -10.72 18.43 22.83
CA SER A 545 -10.32 19.83 22.58
C SER A 545 -8.94 20.21 23.12
N ASP A 546 -8.34 19.38 23.99
CA ASP A 546 -7.11 19.66 24.73
C ASP A 546 -5.83 19.04 24.12
N THR A 547 -5.94 18.10 23.17
CA THR A 547 -4.80 17.48 22.48
C THR A 547 -4.65 17.96 21.03
N ARG A 548 -4.79 19.27 20.80
CA ARG A 548 -4.64 19.88 19.46
C ARG A 548 -3.22 19.87 18.92
N TYR A 549 -2.24 19.65 19.79
CA TYR A 549 -0.82 19.59 19.43
C TYR A 549 -0.31 18.19 19.74
N PHE A 550 0.29 17.52 18.76
CA PHE A 550 0.87 16.20 18.96
C PHE A 550 2.05 15.93 18.02
N TRP A 551 2.91 15.02 18.43
CA TRP A 551 3.92 14.39 17.59
C TRP A 551 3.33 13.16 16.91
N ASN A 552 3.47 13.11 15.59
CA ASN A 552 3.10 11.95 14.79
C ASN A 552 4.34 11.08 14.58
N ILE A 553 4.37 9.92 15.25
CA ILE A 553 5.52 9.00 15.27
C ILE A 553 5.14 7.73 14.51
N GLN A 554 5.69 7.55 13.31
CA GLN A 554 5.31 6.43 12.44
C GLN A 554 6.48 5.51 12.09
N LYS A 555 7.69 6.07 11.96
CA LYS A 555 8.89 5.29 11.66
C LYS A 555 9.74 5.05 12.89
N ASN A 556 10.55 3.97 12.86
CA ASN A 556 11.36 3.56 14.00
C ASN A 556 12.48 4.55 14.38
N ASP A 557 12.89 5.41 13.44
CA ASP A 557 13.83 6.51 13.63
C ASP A 557 13.17 7.79 14.16
N GLU A 558 11.84 7.88 14.14
CA GLU A 558 11.09 9.04 14.59
C GLU A 558 10.80 8.93 16.10
N GLY A 559 11.40 9.81 16.91
CA GLY A 559 11.14 9.87 18.35
C GLY A 559 11.74 11.13 18.98
N ILE A 560 11.67 11.21 20.31
CA ILE A 560 12.28 12.27 21.11
C ILE A 560 13.46 11.68 21.88
N THR A 561 14.62 12.28 21.74
CA THR A 561 15.84 11.90 22.46
C THR A 561 16.21 13.01 23.44
N VAL A 562 16.44 12.68 24.70
CA VAL A 562 16.80 13.67 25.73
C VAL A 562 18.29 13.57 26.00
N GLN A 563 19.00 14.69 25.88
CA GLN A 563 20.45 14.76 26.15
C GLN A 563 20.73 15.01 27.64
N ASP A 564 21.94 14.64 28.09
CA ASP A 564 22.49 14.94 29.42
C ASP A 564 21.69 14.45 30.64
N VAL A 565 20.92 13.37 30.49
CA VAL A 565 20.12 12.76 31.57
C VAL A 565 20.97 12.29 32.77
N GLU A 566 22.28 12.15 32.59
CA GLU A 566 23.23 11.82 33.68
C GLU A 566 23.21 12.86 34.82
N ALA A 567 22.77 14.10 34.53
CA ALA A 567 22.64 15.18 35.51
C ALA A 567 21.44 15.00 36.47
N TRP A 568 20.51 14.09 36.18
CA TRP A 568 19.33 13.82 37.00
C TRP A 568 19.67 13.17 38.36
N SER A 569 20.92 12.75 38.57
CA SER A 569 21.37 11.97 39.72
C SER A 569 21.60 12.74 41.04
N VAL A 570 20.88 13.84 41.32
CA VAL A 570 21.15 14.68 42.51
C VAL A 570 20.49 14.13 43.78
N THR A 571 19.57 13.16 43.70
CA THR A 571 18.91 12.57 44.87
C THR A 571 19.39 11.14 45.15
N ASN A 572 19.84 10.89 46.38
CA ASN A 572 20.42 9.62 46.83
C ASN A 572 19.74 9.23 48.18
N PRO A 573 18.95 8.13 48.30
CA PRO A 573 18.23 7.29 47.31
C PRO A 573 16.67 7.41 47.47
N PRO A 574 15.78 6.70 46.72
CA PRO A 574 15.98 5.73 45.65
C PRO A 574 15.33 6.15 44.30
N ASN A 575 15.80 5.62 43.16
CA ASN A 575 15.40 6.00 41.79
C ASN A 575 13.95 5.58 41.44
N GLY A 576 12.98 6.29 41.99
CA GLY A 576 11.60 6.25 41.56
C GLY A 576 11.27 7.43 40.64
N PHE A 577 10.35 7.20 39.72
CA PHE A 577 9.89 8.22 38.78
C PHE A 577 8.40 8.10 38.53
N VAL A 578 7.82 9.20 38.06
CA VAL A 578 6.46 9.27 37.55
C VAL A 578 6.57 9.72 36.10
N PHE A 579 6.12 8.87 35.19
CA PHE A 579 6.02 9.20 33.77
C PHE A 579 4.55 9.40 33.41
N HIS A 580 4.24 10.50 32.73
CA HIS A 580 2.92 10.80 32.23
C HIS A 580 2.99 11.17 30.75
N ALA A 581 2.11 10.58 29.94
CA ALA A 581 2.00 10.91 28.52
C ALA A 581 0.56 10.76 28.03
N THR A 582 0.17 11.64 27.11
CA THR A 582 -1.06 11.45 26.32
C THR A 582 -0.74 10.77 24.99
N ILE A 583 -1.47 9.71 24.66
CA ILE A 583 -1.22 8.92 23.45
C ILE A 583 -2.52 8.55 22.75
N ASN A 584 -2.44 8.39 21.43
CA ASN A 584 -3.49 7.78 20.62
C ASN A 584 -2.85 6.68 19.76
N LEU A 585 -3.31 5.44 19.95
CA LEU A 585 -2.80 4.27 19.25
C LEU A 585 -3.93 3.54 18.52
N GLU A 586 -3.71 3.24 17.25
CA GLU A 586 -4.59 2.39 16.46
C GLU A 586 -4.07 0.95 16.38
N ARG A 587 -4.95 -0.02 16.13
CA ARG A 587 -4.54 -1.41 15.84
C ARG A 587 -3.88 -1.48 14.47
N LEU A 588 -2.79 -2.21 14.36
CA LEU A 588 -2.15 -2.48 13.06
C LEU A 588 -2.89 -3.63 12.37
N HIS A 589 -3.15 -3.56 11.06
CA HIS A 589 -3.98 -4.54 10.35
C HIS A 589 -3.39 -5.97 10.28
N GLY A 590 -2.14 -6.17 10.67
CA GLY A 590 -1.59 -7.51 10.96
C GLY A 590 -2.28 -8.24 12.11
N ASP A 591 -3.07 -7.54 12.94
CA ASP A 591 -3.90 -8.10 14.01
C ASP A 591 -5.36 -8.35 13.57
N SER A 592 -5.79 -7.82 12.41
CA SER A 592 -7.16 -7.99 11.89
C SER A 592 -7.29 -9.21 10.98
N GLY A 593 -6.78 -10.36 11.43
CA GLY A 593 -7.22 -11.66 10.92
C GLY A 593 -8.67 -11.90 11.32
N GLN A 594 -9.62 -11.41 10.51
CA GLN A 594 -10.99 -11.91 10.59
C GLN A 594 -10.98 -13.42 10.29
N ASN A 595 -11.28 -14.22 11.32
CA ASN A 595 -11.95 -15.52 11.25
C ASN A 595 -11.41 -16.64 10.34
N ASN A 596 -10.13 -16.63 9.92
CA ASN A 596 -9.49 -17.82 9.35
C ASN A 596 -8.56 -18.48 10.37
N PRO A 597 -8.87 -19.66 10.93
CA PRO A 597 -8.04 -20.35 11.93
C PRO A 597 -6.73 -20.96 11.36
N GLY A 598 -6.26 -20.49 10.20
CA GLY A 598 -5.14 -21.06 9.45
C GLY A 598 -3.88 -20.20 9.37
N GLU A 599 -3.96 -18.88 9.60
CA GLU A 599 -2.77 -18.00 9.58
C GLU A 599 -2.24 -17.79 11.00
N LEU A 600 -1.58 -18.82 11.53
CA LEU A 600 -0.69 -18.65 12.68
C LEU A 600 0.51 -17.80 12.23
N ASN A 601 0.45 -16.48 12.42
CA ASN A 601 1.57 -15.59 12.81
C ASN A 601 1.19 -14.11 12.57
N ALA A 602 0.26 -13.56 13.35
CA ALA A 602 0.32 -12.11 13.61
C ALA A 602 1.69 -11.85 14.24
N LYS A 603 2.56 -11.09 13.57
CA LYS A 603 3.92 -10.79 14.09
C LYS A 603 3.76 -9.99 15.38
N ALA A 604 4.09 -10.59 16.51
CA ALA A 604 4.11 -9.88 17.79
C ALA A 604 5.06 -8.67 17.69
N TYR A 605 4.64 -7.54 18.27
CA TYR A 605 5.42 -6.30 18.32
C TYR A 605 5.23 -5.59 19.67
N ARG A 606 6.21 -4.76 20.03
CA ARG A 606 6.20 -3.88 21.21
C ARG A 606 6.44 -2.42 20.82
N ARG A 607 5.47 -1.55 21.12
CA ARG A 607 5.49 -0.09 20.84
C ARG A 607 6.08 0.66 22.02
N PHE A 608 7.23 1.30 21.84
CA PHE A 608 7.92 1.99 22.94
C PHE A 608 7.29 3.34 23.27
N LEU A 609 7.05 3.58 24.56
CA LEU A 609 6.61 4.87 25.12
C LEU A 609 7.78 5.63 25.76
N LEU A 610 8.53 4.96 26.63
CA LEU A 610 9.70 5.52 27.32
C LEU A 610 10.77 4.43 27.46
N CYS A 611 12.02 4.79 27.20
CA CYS A 611 13.19 3.94 27.48
C CYS A 611 14.20 4.75 28.29
N LEU A 612 14.56 4.26 29.48
CA LEU A 612 15.54 4.85 30.38
C LEU A 612 16.64 3.81 30.64
N LEU A 613 17.82 3.98 30.06
CA LEU A 613 18.93 3.03 30.17
C LEU A 613 20.20 3.68 30.71
N SER A 614 20.94 2.93 31.52
CA SER A 614 22.33 3.22 31.90
C SER A 614 23.30 2.82 30.80
N SER A 615 24.56 3.24 30.90
CA SER A 615 25.64 2.84 29.97
C SER A 615 25.89 1.33 29.90
N GLN A 616 25.43 0.56 30.89
CA GLN A 616 25.56 -0.91 30.95
C GLN A 616 24.29 -1.64 30.46
N GLY A 617 23.30 -0.93 29.90
CA GLY A 617 22.05 -1.51 29.42
C GLY A 617 21.06 -1.92 30.52
N THR A 618 21.24 -1.45 31.76
CA THR A 618 20.26 -1.66 32.85
C THR A 618 19.35 -0.43 33.02
N GLY A 619 18.07 -0.63 33.35
CA GLY A 619 17.13 0.48 33.51
C GLY A 619 15.67 0.08 33.37
N PHE A 620 14.84 0.97 32.81
CA PHE A 620 13.39 0.79 32.67
C PHE A 620 12.91 1.02 31.23
N GLU A 621 11.97 0.20 30.80
CA GLU A 621 11.28 0.33 29.51
C GLU A 621 9.76 0.29 29.73
N ILE A 622 9.05 1.23 29.12
CA ILE A 622 7.58 1.26 29.09
C ILE A 622 7.15 1.07 27.64
N PHE A 623 6.35 0.03 27.39
CA PHE A 623 5.86 -0.27 26.04
C PHE A 623 4.43 -0.83 26.05
N VAL A 624 3.79 -0.75 24.88
CA VAL A 624 2.46 -1.31 24.62
C VAL A 624 2.60 -2.53 23.70
N ASN A 625 1.99 -3.65 24.09
CA ASN A 625 1.99 -4.88 23.30
C ASN A 625 1.01 -4.81 22.13
N HIS A 626 1.13 -5.74 21.17
CA HIS A 626 0.17 -5.90 20.06
C HIS A 626 -1.31 -5.98 20.51
N SER A 627 -1.57 -6.57 21.68
CA SER A 627 -2.92 -6.64 22.28
C SER A 627 -3.44 -5.33 22.88
N GLY A 628 -2.64 -4.26 22.91
CA GLY A 628 -2.96 -3.00 23.58
C GLY A 628 -2.76 -3.02 25.09
N ALA A 629 -2.07 -4.03 25.63
CA ALA A 629 -1.69 -4.12 27.04
C ALA A 629 -0.47 -3.23 27.35
N LEU A 630 -0.52 -2.51 28.47
CA LEU A 630 0.58 -1.66 28.94
C LEU A 630 1.55 -2.49 29.79
N THR A 631 2.83 -2.49 29.42
CA THR A 631 3.89 -3.24 30.11
C THR A 631 5.01 -2.30 30.58
N LEU A 632 5.36 -2.40 31.85
CA LEU A 632 6.61 -1.85 32.40
C LEU A 632 7.61 -3.00 32.55
N ALA A 633 8.80 -2.81 32.00
CA ALA A 633 9.93 -3.71 32.19
C ALA A 633 11.07 -3.03 32.93
N ALA A 634 11.67 -3.75 33.87
CA ALA A 634 12.92 -3.39 34.53
C ALA A 634 14.03 -4.33 34.06
N LEU A 635 15.04 -3.74 33.42
CA LEU A 635 16.19 -4.43 32.85
C LEU A 635 17.31 -4.47 33.89
N THR A 636 17.68 -5.67 34.33
CA THR A 636 18.87 -5.90 35.15
C THR A 636 19.97 -6.56 34.32
N LYS A 637 21.19 -6.74 34.87
CA LYS A 637 22.31 -7.37 34.13
C LYS A 637 22.06 -8.83 33.72
N LYS A 638 21.08 -9.51 34.31
CA LYS A 638 20.80 -10.94 34.08
C LYS A 638 19.35 -11.24 33.73
N GLU A 639 18.42 -10.43 34.24
CA GLU A 639 16.98 -10.71 34.23
C GLU A 639 16.18 -9.50 33.72
N TYR A 640 15.07 -9.81 33.04
CA TYR A 640 14.09 -8.87 32.50
C TYR A 640 12.78 -9.04 33.28
N HIS A 641 12.52 -8.15 34.23
CA HIS A 641 11.32 -8.21 35.06
C HIS A 641 10.21 -7.37 34.45
N THR A 642 9.07 -7.98 34.12
CA THR A 642 7.94 -7.30 33.46
C THR A 642 6.69 -7.32 34.33
N VAL A 643 5.97 -6.21 34.30
CA VAL A 643 4.65 -6.02 34.90
C VAL A 643 3.71 -5.60 33.77
N THR A 644 2.67 -6.40 33.49
CA THR A 644 1.75 -6.15 32.38
C THR A 644 0.31 -5.97 32.87
N SER A 645 -0.35 -4.89 32.44
CA SER A 645 -1.79 -4.69 32.60
C SER A 645 -2.51 -4.95 31.27
N ASN A 646 -3.32 -6.01 31.23
CA ASN A 646 -4.13 -6.38 30.06
C ASN A 646 -5.42 -5.56 29.93
N GLU A 647 -5.80 -4.83 30.98
CA GLU A 647 -7.06 -4.04 31.02
C GLU A 647 -6.90 -2.66 30.36
N ALA A 648 -5.68 -2.25 30.06
CA ALA A 648 -5.35 -0.94 29.49
C ALA A 648 -6.03 -0.68 28.13
N ARG A 649 -6.08 -1.69 27.24
CA ARG A 649 -6.72 -1.65 25.91
C ARG A 649 -6.43 -0.38 25.10
N LEU A 650 -5.18 0.08 25.09
CA LEU A 650 -4.78 1.39 24.53
C LEU A 650 -4.84 1.47 22.99
N CYS A 651 -5.08 0.34 22.30
CA CYS A 651 -5.18 0.28 20.84
C CYS A 651 -6.64 0.32 20.38
N ASP A 652 -7.35 1.40 20.68
CA ASP A 652 -8.75 1.63 20.30
C ASP A 652 -8.96 2.87 19.40
N GLY A 653 -7.88 3.60 19.08
CA GLY A 653 -7.91 4.81 18.26
C GLY A 653 -8.41 6.06 18.98
N GLN A 654 -8.50 6.03 20.32
CA GLN A 654 -8.87 7.18 21.13
C GLN A 654 -7.66 7.77 21.86
N TRP A 655 -7.80 9.03 22.30
CA TRP A 655 -6.80 9.69 23.13
C TRP A 655 -6.91 9.22 24.57
N HIS A 656 -5.81 8.68 25.10
CA HIS A 656 -5.69 8.26 26.50
C HIS A 656 -4.54 8.97 27.20
N SER A 657 -4.77 9.34 28.45
CA SER A 657 -3.76 9.84 29.38
C SER A 657 -3.21 8.66 30.20
N VAL A 658 -1.96 8.28 29.94
CA VAL A 658 -1.28 7.18 30.63
C VAL A 658 -0.29 7.73 31.65
N THR A 659 -0.41 7.29 32.91
CA THR A 659 0.54 7.64 33.98
C THR A 659 1.12 6.37 34.61
N VAL A 660 2.44 6.26 34.67
CA VAL A 660 3.15 5.15 35.30
C VAL A 660 4.01 5.70 36.44
N SER A 661 3.69 5.28 37.66
CA SER A 661 4.41 5.66 38.87
C SER A 661 5.22 4.46 39.37
N VAL A 662 6.52 4.68 39.58
CA VAL A 662 7.46 3.71 40.15
C VAL A 662 8.02 4.33 41.42
N VAL A 663 7.53 3.90 42.58
CA VAL A 663 7.91 4.44 43.89
C VAL A 663 8.71 3.41 44.67
N PRO A 664 9.97 3.68 45.03
CA PRO A 664 10.76 2.74 45.80
C PRO A 664 10.29 2.68 47.26
N SER A 665 10.28 1.48 47.84
CA SER A 665 9.90 1.30 49.23
C SER A 665 11.01 1.76 50.19
N LYS A 666 10.63 2.31 51.35
CA LYS A 666 11.58 2.74 52.40
C LYS A 666 12.27 1.58 53.14
N ARG A 667 12.06 0.32 52.73
CA ARG A 667 12.56 -0.88 53.40
C ARG A 667 13.87 -1.38 52.73
N PRO A 668 14.81 -1.98 53.49
CA PRO A 668 16.14 -2.37 53.00
C PRO A 668 16.17 -3.54 51.99
N PHE A 669 15.01 -4.14 51.69
CA PHE A 669 14.88 -5.14 50.63
C PHE A 669 14.20 -4.47 49.43
N SER A 670 14.88 -4.45 48.29
CA SER A 670 14.64 -3.62 47.11
C SER A 670 13.31 -3.90 46.37
N TYR A 671 12.18 -3.48 46.94
CA TYR A 671 10.87 -3.51 46.29
C TYR A 671 10.49 -2.11 45.80
N PHE A 672 10.04 -2.03 44.54
CA PHE A 672 9.44 -0.86 43.93
C PHE A 672 7.93 -1.07 43.82
N GLN A 673 7.15 -0.13 44.32
CA GLN A 673 5.71 -0.11 44.11
C GLN A 673 5.43 0.52 42.75
N VAL A 674 4.82 -0.24 41.85
CA VAL A 674 4.45 0.19 40.50
C VAL A 674 2.94 0.38 40.46
N THR A 675 2.50 1.57 40.04
CA THR A 675 1.09 1.87 39.81
C THR A 675 0.89 2.47 38.42
N MET A 676 -0.01 1.88 37.64
CA MET A 676 -0.35 2.30 36.28
C MET A 676 -1.76 2.88 36.25
N TYR A 677 -1.94 4.01 35.55
CA TYR A 677 -3.21 4.71 35.41
C TYR A 677 -3.56 4.93 33.93
N ARG A 678 -4.86 4.87 33.61
CA ARG A 678 -5.44 5.34 32.33
C ARG A 678 -6.61 6.26 32.65
N ASP A 679 -6.61 7.47 32.10
CA ASP A 679 -7.72 8.43 32.21
C ASP A 679 -8.26 8.57 33.64
N GLN A 680 -7.33 8.67 34.61
CA GLN A 680 -7.56 8.78 36.06
C GLN A 680 -7.91 7.47 36.80
N GLU A 681 -8.20 6.38 36.10
CA GLU A 681 -8.46 5.07 36.69
C GLU A 681 -7.17 4.29 36.95
N ILE A 682 -7.09 3.57 38.08
CA ILE A 682 -5.96 2.69 38.40
C ILE A 682 -6.15 1.37 37.64
N LEU A 683 -5.25 1.09 36.70
CA LEU A 683 -5.24 -0.16 35.94
C LEU A 683 -4.54 -1.31 36.68
N LEU A 684 -3.47 -1.00 37.42
CA LEU A 684 -2.66 -1.99 38.11
C LEU A 684 -1.86 -1.34 39.23
N SER A 685 -1.79 -1.99 40.39
CA SER A 685 -0.91 -1.61 41.49
C SER A 685 -0.26 -2.87 42.06
N THR A 686 1.05 -3.02 41.89
CA THR A 686 1.80 -4.21 42.34
C THR A 686 3.21 -3.84 42.77
N SER A 687 3.87 -4.72 43.52
CA SER A 687 5.27 -4.55 43.93
C SER A 687 6.20 -5.33 43.02
N LEU A 688 7.15 -4.64 42.38
CA LEU A 688 8.20 -5.21 41.55
C LEU A 688 9.49 -5.32 42.35
N LYS A 689 10.04 -6.54 42.46
CA LYS A 689 11.32 -6.78 43.14
C LYS A 689 12.45 -6.57 42.14
N ILE A 690 13.27 -5.55 42.35
CA ILE A 690 14.42 -5.26 41.49
C ILE A 690 15.62 -4.98 42.38
N GLY A 691 16.80 -5.54 42.10
CA GLY A 691 18.02 -5.18 42.83
C GLY A 691 18.30 -3.67 42.74
N ASN A 692 18.92 -3.08 43.77
CA ASN A 692 19.18 -1.64 43.77
C ASN A 692 19.96 -1.20 42.51
N HIS A 693 19.36 -0.33 41.71
CA HIS A 693 20.03 0.39 40.62
C HIS A 693 20.80 1.56 41.22
N HIS A 694 22.13 1.42 41.35
CA HIS A 694 23.02 2.48 41.82
C HIS A 694 23.70 3.25 40.66
N GLU A 695 23.39 2.89 39.41
CA GLU A 695 23.99 3.47 38.21
C GLU A 695 23.11 4.59 37.65
N LYS A 696 23.73 5.61 37.03
CA LYS A 696 23.04 6.77 36.43
C LYS A 696 22.44 6.38 35.07
N PHE A 697 21.34 7.05 34.68
CA PHE A 697 20.77 6.91 33.35
C PHE A 697 21.55 7.77 32.34
N THR A 698 21.98 7.17 31.24
CA THR A 698 22.71 7.84 30.15
C THR A 698 21.82 8.06 28.93
N PHE A 699 20.86 7.16 28.68
CA PHE A 699 19.97 7.22 27.52
C PHE A 699 18.52 7.38 27.96
N CYS A 700 17.82 8.36 27.37
CA CYS A 700 16.38 8.53 27.49
C CYS A 700 15.77 8.79 26.12
N THR A 701 14.90 7.87 25.67
CA THR A 701 14.13 8.04 24.45
C THR A 701 12.64 7.91 24.73
N ILE A 702 11.85 8.75 24.05
CA ILE A 702 10.39 8.78 24.16
C ILE A 702 9.81 8.50 22.79
N GLY A 703 8.90 7.52 22.70
CA GLY A 703 8.22 7.13 21.46
C GLY A 703 9.03 6.31 20.45
N ALA A 704 10.33 6.11 20.68
CA ALA A 704 11.22 5.32 19.81
C ALA A 704 12.15 4.40 20.61
N PRO A 705 12.51 3.22 20.08
CA PRO A 705 13.52 2.34 20.67
C PRO A 705 14.93 2.95 20.55
N VAL A 706 15.82 2.57 21.46
CA VAL A 706 17.23 3.02 21.45
C VAL A 706 17.99 2.27 20.36
N SER A 707 18.39 2.96 19.28
CA SER A 707 19.06 2.32 18.13
C SER A 707 20.54 1.93 18.36
N GLN A 708 21.15 2.24 19.50
CA GLN A 708 22.62 2.18 19.67
C GLN A 708 23.18 1.07 20.59
N LEU A 709 22.36 0.32 21.33
CA LEU A 709 22.87 -0.58 22.39
C LEU A 709 22.80 -2.09 22.11
N GLN A 710 22.66 -2.50 20.84
CA GLN A 710 22.60 -3.92 20.50
C GLN A 710 23.41 -4.32 19.27
N GLU A 711 24.69 -3.93 19.21
CA GLU A 711 25.71 -4.75 18.57
C GLU A 711 26.34 -5.68 19.62
N THR A 712 25.59 -6.71 20.04
CA THR A 712 26.26 -7.94 20.46
C THR A 712 26.70 -8.64 19.18
N PRO A 713 28.02 -8.87 18.95
CA PRO A 713 28.47 -9.59 17.76
C PRO A 713 27.88 -10.99 17.82
N VAL A 714 26.95 -11.28 16.90
CA VAL A 714 26.65 -12.66 16.55
C VAL A 714 27.94 -13.19 15.92
N PRO A 715 28.54 -14.29 16.42
CA PRO A 715 29.67 -14.89 15.73
C PRO A 715 29.20 -15.23 14.31
N GLU A 716 29.84 -14.63 13.31
CA GLU A 716 29.65 -14.97 11.91
C GLU A 716 29.89 -16.48 11.76
N LEU A 717 28.83 -17.24 11.49
CA LEU A 717 28.97 -18.59 10.99
C LEU A 717 29.48 -18.46 9.55
N GLU A 718 30.79 -18.66 9.39
CA GLU A 718 31.41 -18.87 8.09
C GLU A 718 30.68 -20.00 7.36
N ASP A 719 30.11 -19.65 6.21
CA ASP A 719 29.37 -20.55 5.33
C ASP A 719 30.39 -21.40 4.53
N SER A 720 31.08 -22.33 5.20
CA SER A 720 31.89 -23.34 4.52
C SER A 720 31.01 -24.52 4.10
N ARG A 721 30.43 -24.41 2.91
CA ARG A 721 29.89 -25.57 2.19
C ARG A 721 31.06 -26.37 1.62
N ASP A 722 31.40 -27.48 2.26
CA ASP A 722 31.92 -28.65 1.56
C ASP A 722 31.88 -29.91 2.43
N ASN A 723 31.55 -31.02 1.76
CA ASN A 723 31.57 -32.43 2.17
C ASN A 723 30.37 -32.99 2.96
N SER A 724 29.57 -33.71 2.18
CA SER A 724 28.68 -34.77 2.63
C SER A 724 29.45 -35.97 3.20
N ASN A 725 28.77 -36.64 4.13
CA ASN A 725 29.00 -37.96 4.73
C ASN A 725 29.83 -38.05 6.02
N THR A 726 29.22 -38.80 6.96
CA THR A 726 29.77 -39.42 8.19
C THR A 726 29.87 -38.56 9.47
N MET A 727 28.73 -38.32 10.13
CA MET A 727 28.48 -38.79 11.50
C MET A 727 27.06 -38.39 11.96
N LYS A 728 26.18 -39.37 12.10
CA LYS A 728 25.02 -39.27 13.00
C LYS A 728 25.54 -39.31 14.43
N GLY A 729 25.46 -38.20 15.15
CA GLY A 729 25.87 -38.13 16.55
C GLY A 729 25.27 -36.92 17.24
N LEU A 730 24.08 -37.12 17.83
CA LEU A 730 23.49 -36.38 18.95
C LEU A 730 23.25 -34.86 18.77
N PHE A 731 21.95 -34.52 18.78
CA PHE A 731 21.30 -33.19 18.88
C PHE A 731 21.11 -32.43 17.56
N PRO A 732 19.96 -32.63 16.90
CA PRO A 732 18.88 -31.64 17.02
C PRO A 732 17.48 -32.29 17.06
N SER A 733 16.83 -32.31 18.22
CA SER A 733 15.43 -32.79 18.34
C SER A 733 14.64 -32.19 19.50
N LEU A 734 15.15 -31.15 20.17
CA LEU A 734 14.46 -30.51 21.30
C LEU A 734 13.71 -29.22 20.92
N PHE A 735 14.05 -28.56 19.80
CA PHE A 735 13.41 -27.28 19.43
C PHE A 735 12.14 -27.43 18.58
N GLU A 736 12.02 -28.46 17.74
CA GLU A 736 10.82 -28.64 16.92
C GLU A 736 9.66 -29.36 17.62
N LYS A 737 9.94 -30.18 18.65
CA LYS A 737 8.89 -30.86 19.43
C LYS A 737 8.24 -30.00 20.52
N ALA A 738 8.76 -28.79 20.77
CA ALA A 738 8.18 -27.86 21.73
C ALA A 738 7.05 -26.98 21.13
N ARG A 739 6.77 -27.08 19.82
CA ARG A 739 5.80 -26.21 19.13
C ARG A 739 4.37 -26.77 19.06
N THR A 740 4.13 -28.05 19.34
CA THR A 740 2.80 -28.65 19.08
C THR A 740 2.09 -29.34 20.24
N GLN A 741 2.71 -29.54 21.41
CA GLN A 741 1.99 -30.07 22.58
C GLN A 741 2.64 -29.61 23.90
N ALA A 742 2.17 -28.49 24.48
CA ALA A 742 2.24 -28.29 25.94
C ALA A 742 1.43 -27.05 26.39
N PRO A 743 0.37 -27.22 27.20
CA PRO A 743 -0.07 -26.21 28.14
C PRO A 743 0.89 -26.18 29.34
N ASN A 744 1.33 -24.99 29.77
CA ASN A 744 1.81 -24.70 31.13
C ASN A 744 3.01 -25.46 31.72
N TYR A 745 4.05 -25.84 30.97
CA TYR A 745 5.19 -26.58 31.56
C TYR A 745 6.59 -26.21 31.01
N PHE A 746 6.93 -24.93 30.93
CA PHE A 746 8.35 -24.50 30.94
C PHE A 746 8.52 -23.23 31.79
N THR A 747 8.19 -23.35 33.07
CA THR A 747 8.77 -22.56 34.15
C THR A 747 9.44 -23.55 35.10
N LEU A 748 10.68 -23.95 34.79
CA LEU A 748 11.51 -24.59 35.81
C LEU A 748 11.95 -23.49 36.79
N PRO A 749 11.59 -23.56 38.08
CA PRO A 749 12.06 -22.62 39.07
C PRO A 749 13.53 -22.94 39.35
N LEU A 750 14.44 -22.12 38.80
CA LEU A 750 15.79 -22.03 39.37
C LEU A 750 15.60 -21.61 40.83
N LYS A 751 16.04 -22.51 41.74
CA LYS A 751 15.95 -22.39 43.19
C LYS A 751 16.18 -20.94 43.66
N GLY A 752 15.13 -20.35 44.23
CA GLY A 752 15.31 -19.28 45.21
C GLY A 752 14.55 -17.98 45.02
N PHE A 753 13.47 -17.86 44.25
CA PHE A 753 12.57 -16.70 44.36
C PHE A 753 11.11 -17.07 44.11
N SER A 754 10.31 -17.07 45.17
CA SER A 754 8.87 -16.90 45.08
C SER A 754 8.54 -15.41 44.92
N SER A 755 7.93 -15.02 43.79
CA SER A 755 7.14 -13.78 43.65
C SER A 755 5.76 -14.24 43.16
N GLN A 756 4.71 -14.17 43.98
CA GLN A 756 3.86 -13.01 44.24
C GLN A 756 3.28 -12.39 42.95
N ASP A 757 1.95 -12.52 42.82
CA ASP A 757 1.01 -12.06 41.79
C ASP A 757 1.18 -12.53 40.33
N PRO A 758 0.10 -13.00 39.65
CA PRO A 758 0.12 -13.51 38.27
C PRO A 758 0.45 -12.45 37.20
N THR A 759 0.56 -11.18 37.59
CA THR A 759 0.81 -10.01 36.73
C THR A 759 2.31 -9.69 36.56
N THR A 760 3.18 -10.28 37.39
CA THR A 760 4.63 -10.08 37.33
C THR A 760 5.33 -11.31 36.74
N LYS A 761 6.22 -11.12 35.76
CA LYS A 761 6.99 -12.19 35.11
C LYS A 761 8.47 -11.84 35.08
N CYS A 762 9.33 -12.83 35.34
CA CYS A 762 10.78 -12.72 35.14
C CYS A 762 11.18 -13.52 33.90
N ILE A 763 11.88 -12.88 32.97
CA ILE A 763 12.31 -13.45 31.68
C ILE A 763 13.83 -13.31 31.59
N ALA A 764 14.52 -14.32 31.04
CA ALA A 764 15.95 -14.22 30.79
C ALA A 764 16.25 -13.23 29.65
N LEU A 765 17.34 -12.46 29.77
CA LEU A 765 17.80 -11.57 28.70
C LEU A 765 18.04 -12.37 27.40
N GLY A 766 17.62 -11.80 26.27
CA GLY A 766 17.67 -12.46 24.95
C GLY A 766 16.39 -13.18 24.52
N LEU A 767 15.49 -13.53 25.45
CA LEU A 767 14.17 -14.12 25.10
C LEU A 767 13.08 -13.07 24.86
N GLN A 768 13.38 -11.78 24.98
CA GLN A 768 12.40 -10.70 24.88
C GLN A 768 11.67 -10.70 23.53
N GLU A 769 12.38 -10.88 22.42
CA GLU A 769 11.79 -10.93 21.09
C GLU A 769 10.88 -12.14 20.90
N SER A 770 11.19 -13.27 21.55
CA SER A 770 10.32 -14.46 21.49
C SER A 770 9.03 -14.30 22.29
N VAL A 771 9.03 -13.49 23.36
CA VAL A 771 7.88 -13.32 24.26
C VAL A 771 6.99 -12.14 23.86
N PHE A 772 7.58 -11.00 23.50
CA PHE A 772 6.84 -9.76 23.18
C PHE A 772 6.95 -9.36 21.71
N GLY A 773 7.84 -9.98 20.94
CA GLY A 773 8.03 -9.66 19.53
C GLY A 773 9.01 -8.52 19.26
N SER A 774 9.01 -8.07 18.00
CA SER A 774 9.97 -7.05 17.50
C SER A 774 9.75 -5.66 18.12
N GLN A 775 10.86 -4.92 18.31
CA GLN A 775 10.82 -3.53 18.77
C GLN A 775 10.33 -2.60 17.65
N ILE A 776 9.30 -1.80 17.95
CA ILE A 776 8.83 -0.76 17.04
C ILE A 776 8.66 0.57 17.80
N CYS A 777 8.74 1.68 17.08
CA CYS A 777 8.30 2.98 17.59
C CYS A 777 6.82 2.96 18.00
N LEU A 778 6.36 4.07 18.55
CA LEU A 778 4.98 4.24 18.99
C LEU A 778 3.94 3.87 17.91
N ARG A 779 4.23 4.13 16.62
CA ARG A 779 3.29 3.96 15.49
C ARG A 779 1.91 4.54 15.83
N GLY A 780 1.89 5.82 16.14
CA GLY A 780 0.75 6.52 16.68
C GLY A 780 1.07 7.98 17.00
N GLN A 781 0.20 8.61 17.77
CA GLN A 781 0.32 10.02 18.12
C GLN A 781 0.61 10.17 19.60
N MET A 782 1.44 11.17 19.92
CA MET A 782 1.82 11.49 21.28
C MET A 782 1.62 12.98 21.54
N GLY A 783 0.87 13.32 22.60
CA GLY A 783 0.72 14.69 23.07
C GLY A 783 1.85 15.05 24.04
N CYS A 784 1.52 15.67 25.18
CA CYS A 784 2.51 16.09 26.17
C CYS A 784 3.19 14.88 26.84
N ALA A 785 4.49 14.98 27.13
CA ALA A 785 5.26 14.00 27.88
C ALA A 785 5.91 14.66 29.10
N LEU A 786 5.68 14.10 30.29
CA LEU A 786 6.18 14.60 31.57
C LEU A 786 6.92 13.49 32.31
N LEU A 787 8.11 13.81 32.82
CA LEU A 787 8.86 12.97 33.75
C LEU A 787 9.08 13.73 35.06
N ALA A 788 8.67 13.15 36.18
CA ALA A 788 8.80 13.73 37.52
C ALA A 788 9.42 12.72 38.51
N GLU A 789 9.95 13.23 39.62
CA GLU A 789 10.47 12.38 40.70
C GLU A 789 9.33 11.71 41.50
N SER A 790 9.62 10.58 42.15
CA SER A 790 8.61 9.81 42.94
C SER A 790 7.95 10.58 44.09
N GLY A 791 8.48 11.74 44.47
CA GLY A 791 7.93 12.62 45.51
C GLY A 791 6.90 13.64 45.02
N TYR A 792 6.49 13.58 43.75
CA TYR A 792 5.51 14.48 43.14
C TYR A 792 4.06 14.08 43.48
N HIS A 793 3.17 15.06 43.64
CA HIS A 793 1.76 14.82 43.95
C HIS A 793 1.00 14.27 42.72
N LEU A 794 0.82 12.95 42.68
CA LEU A 794 0.12 12.24 41.59
C LEU A 794 -1.28 12.79 41.28
N LYS A 795 -2.01 13.29 42.29
CA LYS A 795 -3.33 13.89 42.09
C LYS A 795 -3.32 15.06 41.10
N ASN A 796 -2.30 15.93 41.16
CA ASN A 796 -2.24 17.10 40.28
C ASN A 796 -2.04 16.71 38.81
N ILE A 797 -1.25 15.66 38.53
CA ILE A 797 -1.07 15.14 37.17
C ILE A 797 -2.33 14.43 36.68
N LEU A 798 -2.96 13.62 37.53
CA LEU A 798 -4.16 12.88 37.16
C LEU A 798 -5.36 13.83 36.93
N GLU A 799 -5.54 14.83 37.79
CA GLU A 799 -6.58 15.87 37.65
C GLU A 799 -6.33 16.76 36.42
N ALA A 800 -5.07 17.11 36.13
CA ALA A 800 -4.74 17.88 34.92
C ALA A 800 -4.88 17.07 33.63
N GLY A 801 -4.61 15.76 33.66
CA GLY A 801 -4.73 14.85 32.52
C GLY A 801 -4.05 15.40 31.25
N PRO A 802 -4.80 15.71 30.17
CA PRO A 802 -4.21 16.27 28.95
C PRO A 802 -3.71 17.72 29.08
N LYS A 803 -4.12 18.48 30.11
CA LYS A 803 -3.71 19.87 30.37
C LYS A 803 -2.51 19.98 31.32
N VAL A 804 -1.59 19.02 31.31
CA VAL A 804 -0.42 19.08 32.20
C VAL A 804 0.44 20.35 31.97
N THR A 805 0.40 20.95 30.79
CA THR A 805 1.06 22.24 30.52
C THR A 805 0.45 23.41 31.30
N SER A 806 -0.86 23.39 31.60
CA SER A 806 -1.51 24.49 32.33
C SER A 806 -1.10 24.54 33.81
N ILE A 807 -0.56 23.44 34.35
CA ILE A 807 0.04 23.41 35.69
C ILE A 807 1.19 24.43 35.77
N PHE A 808 1.90 24.67 34.66
CA PHE A 808 3.06 25.56 34.60
C PHE A 808 2.70 26.99 34.16
N SER A 809 1.47 27.25 33.70
CA SER A 809 1.04 28.58 33.24
C SER A 809 0.30 29.40 34.31
N GLN A 810 -0.12 28.80 35.43
CA GLN A 810 -0.72 29.53 36.54
C GLN A 810 0.37 30.14 37.41
N GLU A 811 0.74 31.40 37.12
CA GLU A 811 1.48 32.25 38.04
C GLU A 811 0.66 32.44 39.33
N SER A 812 0.85 31.57 40.32
CA SER A 812 0.34 31.79 41.67
C SER A 812 1.39 31.36 42.69
N GLU A 813 1.78 32.33 43.51
CA GLU A 813 2.87 32.36 44.52
C GLU A 813 2.78 31.27 45.63
N THR A 814 1.96 30.23 45.46
CA THR A 814 1.73 29.18 46.46
C THR A 814 2.12 27.76 45.99
N THR A 815 2.50 27.57 44.72
CA THR A 815 2.84 26.25 44.13
C THR A 815 4.33 25.98 43.91
N ASP A 816 5.22 26.92 44.28
CA ASP A 816 6.68 26.87 44.06
C ASP A 816 7.39 25.61 44.58
N ALA A 817 6.84 24.95 45.61
CA ALA A 817 7.42 23.71 46.14
C ALA A 817 7.05 22.45 45.34
N ALA A 818 5.90 22.44 44.64
CA ALA A 818 5.36 21.25 43.98
C ALA A 818 5.97 21.01 42.58
N THR A 819 6.23 22.08 41.83
CA THR A 819 6.80 22.08 40.47
C THR A 819 8.32 21.85 40.46
N SER A 820 9.01 22.03 41.59
CA SER A 820 10.47 21.84 41.74
C SER A 820 10.96 20.38 41.57
N LYS A 821 10.03 19.41 41.61
CA LYS A 821 10.31 17.95 41.50
C LYS A 821 10.04 17.38 40.10
N VAL A 822 9.74 18.24 39.12
CA VAL A 822 9.59 17.84 37.72
C VAL A 822 10.96 17.82 37.07
N VAL A 823 11.29 16.73 36.39
CA VAL A 823 12.58 16.54 35.71
C VAL A 823 12.56 17.25 34.37
N PHE A 824 11.56 16.96 33.55
CA PHE A 824 11.27 17.68 32.32
C PHE A 824 9.79 17.57 31.96
N CYS A 825 9.28 18.58 31.25
CA CYS A 825 7.95 18.59 30.64
C CYS A 825 8.09 19.02 29.18
N PHE A 826 7.86 18.10 28.24
CA PHE A 826 7.86 18.41 26.82
C PHE A 826 6.42 18.51 26.32
N SER A 827 6.10 19.67 25.75
CA SER A 827 4.85 19.86 25.01
C SER A 827 5.14 20.00 23.52
N PRO A 828 4.30 19.42 22.64
CA PRO A 828 4.46 19.62 21.21
C PRO A 828 4.39 21.10 20.80
N SER A 829 3.63 21.94 21.52
CA SER A 829 3.54 23.39 21.23
C SER A 829 4.82 24.17 21.51
N ALA A 830 5.77 23.60 22.25
CA ALA A 830 7.06 24.21 22.60
C ALA A 830 8.23 23.60 21.81
N CYS A 831 7.96 23.15 20.59
CA CYS A 831 8.95 22.60 19.66
C CYS A 831 9.27 23.59 18.54
N CYS A 832 10.55 23.84 18.29
CA CYS A 832 11.04 24.68 17.19
C CYS A 832 12.29 24.04 16.58
N ASP A 833 12.36 23.96 15.24
CA ASP A 833 13.50 23.39 14.50
C ASP A 833 14.01 22.04 15.04
N SER A 834 13.10 21.09 15.27
CA SER A 834 13.41 19.75 15.82
C SER A 834 13.97 19.74 17.24
N VAL A 835 13.88 20.85 17.98
CA VAL A 835 14.24 20.95 19.39
C VAL A 835 12.99 21.23 20.23
N CYS A 836 12.72 20.38 21.21
CA CYS A 836 11.71 20.54 22.24
C CYS A 836 12.32 21.20 23.48
N VAL A 837 11.77 22.38 23.82
CA VAL A 837 12.15 23.12 25.02
C VAL A 837 11.46 22.50 26.23
N ASP A 838 12.22 22.32 27.31
CA ASP A 838 11.67 21.91 28.60
C ASP A 838 10.87 23.05 29.25
N LEU A 839 9.61 22.77 29.57
CA LEU A 839 8.68 23.69 30.23
C LEU A 839 8.77 23.66 31.76
N SER A 840 9.63 22.81 32.34
CA SER A 840 9.88 22.80 33.79
C SER A 840 10.54 24.11 34.27
N LEU A 841 10.36 24.45 35.54
CA LEU A 841 10.99 25.64 36.16
C LEU A 841 12.52 25.62 36.08
N GLY A 842 13.13 24.44 35.91
CA GLY A 842 14.59 24.28 35.81
C GLY A 842 15.17 24.51 34.41
N LYS A 843 14.38 24.32 33.33
CA LYS A 843 14.82 24.34 31.92
C LYS A 843 16.17 23.66 31.67
N LYS A 844 16.41 22.52 32.33
CA LYS A 844 17.75 21.89 32.37
C LYS A 844 18.02 20.95 31.20
N TYR A 845 16.97 20.42 30.58
CA TYR A 845 17.09 19.40 29.55
C TYR A 845 16.52 19.88 28.22
N THR A 846 17.14 19.46 27.12
CA THR A 846 16.64 19.72 25.76
C THR A 846 16.32 18.39 25.08
N GLY A 847 15.12 18.28 24.53
CA GLY A 847 14.72 17.11 23.74
C GLY A 847 14.97 17.36 22.26
N HIS A 848 15.64 16.46 21.55
CA HIS A 848 15.74 16.50 20.09
C HIS A 848 14.69 15.58 19.47
N THR A 849 13.84 16.12 18.61
CA THR A 849 12.72 15.41 17.98
C THR A 849 12.95 15.20 16.50
N VAL A 850 12.96 13.93 16.09
CA VAL A 850 12.89 13.53 14.68
C VAL A 850 11.42 13.38 14.24
N ALA A 851 10.51 13.23 15.19
CA ALA A 851 9.07 13.09 14.96
C ALA A 851 8.45 14.37 14.37
N LYS A 852 7.47 14.20 13.47
CA LYS A 852 6.76 15.34 12.85
C LYS A 852 5.75 15.96 13.81
N PHE A 853 5.93 17.25 14.09
CA PHE A 853 4.95 18.06 14.83
C PHE A 853 3.71 18.36 13.97
N HIS A 854 2.52 18.15 14.53
CA HIS A 854 1.24 18.50 13.91
C HIS A 854 0.39 19.36 14.84
N HIS A 855 -0.32 20.31 14.23
CA HIS A 855 -1.28 21.18 14.89
C HIS A 855 -2.66 21.04 14.26
N VAL A 856 -3.61 20.56 15.05
CA VAL A 856 -5.03 20.45 14.71
C VAL A 856 -5.68 21.82 14.77
N ILE A 857 -6.00 22.36 13.59
CA ILE A 857 -6.78 23.58 13.48
C ILE A 857 -8.26 23.21 13.54
N ALA A 858 -8.86 23.47 14.69
CA ALA A 858 -10.30 23.33 14.88
C ALA A 858 -11.07 24.39 14.06
N ILE A 859 -12.28 24.05 13.60
CA ILE A 859 -13.12 24.96 12.82
C ILE A 859 -13.37 26.29 13.54
N GLN A 860 -13.48 26.28 14.89
CA GLN A 860 -13.59 27.48 15.70
C GLN A 860 -12.42 28.44 15.53
N SER A 861 -11.21 27.91 15.48
CA SER A 861 -9.97 28.70 15.33
C SER A 861 -9.81 29.20 13.89
N ALA A 862 -10.22 28.38 12.91
CA ALA A 862 -10.21 28.76 11.51
C ALA A 862 -11.19 29.91 11.21
N VAL A 863 -12.43 29.84 11.69
CA VAL A 863 -13.43 30.92 11.54
C VAL A 863 -12.96 32.20 12.23
N ARG A 864 -12.37 32.09 13.43
CA ARG A 864 -11.78 33.24 14.13
C ARG A 864 -10.73 33.95 13.27
N SER A 865 -9.86 33.20 12.61
CA SER A 865 -8.79 33.74 11.76
C SER A 865 -9.28 34.48 10.51
N ILE A 866 -10.53 34.27 10.09
CA ILE A 866 -11.11 34.87 8.86
C ILE A 866 -11.92 36.13 9.17
N GLY A 867 -12.28 36.37 10.44
CA GLY A 867 -13.12 37.50 10.86
C GLY A 867 -14.20 37.17 11.90
N GLY A 868 -14.19 35.97 12.50
CA GLY A 868 -15.10 35.64 13.60
C GLY A 868 -16.58 35.63 13.19
N ILE A 869 -17.44 36.21 14.06
CA ILE A 869 -18.90 36.17 13.93
C ILE A 869 -19.39 36.95 12.69
N GLU A 870 -18.64 37.94 12.22
CA GLU A 870 -18.99 38.75 11.04
C GLU A 870 -19.16 37.90 9.77
N ASN A 871 -18.47 36.76 9.68
CA ASN A 871 -18.61 35.84 8.55
C ASN A 871 -20.01 35.19 8.45
N PHE A 872 -20.78 35.21 9.54
CA PHE A 872 -22.16 34.71 9.54
C PHE A 872 -23.19 35.76 9.07
N LEU A 873 -22.86 37.05 9.08
CA LEU A 873 -23.79 38.11 8.63
C LEU A 873 -24.18 37.93 7.15
N PRO A 874 -23.25 37.68 6.20
CA PRO A 874 -23.63 37.41 4.82
C PRO A 874 -24.52 36.17 4.66
N LEU A 875 -24.44 35.19 5.56
CA LEU A 875 -25.33 34.02 5.53
C LEU A 875 -26.75 34.38 5.99
N LEU A 876 -26.89 35.27 6.97
CA LEU A 876 -28.19 35.79 7.38
C LEU A 876 -28.84 36.65 6.29
N GLU A 877 -28.05 37.42 5.51
CA GLU A 877 -28.56 38.09 4.31
C GLU A 877 -29.12 37.07 3.30
N CYS A 878 -28.40 35.96 3.11
CA CYS A 878 -28.85 34.84 2.26
C CYS A 878 -30.08 34.08 2.79
N PHE A 879 -30.42 34.18 4.07
CA PHE A 879 -31.66 33.60 4.62
C PHE A 879 -32.83 34.56 4.50
N ARG A 880 -32.54 35.86 4.37
CA ARG A 880 -33.55 36.90 4.21
C ARG A 880 -34.06 36.98 2.77
N GLU A 881 -33.18 36.77 1.78
CA GLU A 881 -33.50 36.98 0.36
C GLU A 881 -34.10 35.74 -0.33
N SER A 882 -33.73 34.53 0.11
CA SER A 882 -34.17 33.27 -0.53
C SER A 882 -35.35 32.57 0.16
N GLN A 883 -36.47 32.38 -0.56
CA GLN A 883 -37.61 31.54 -0.14
C GLN A 883 -37.33 30.02 -0.26
N ASP A 884 -36.27 29.61 -0.96
CA ASP A 884 -35.91 28.20 -1.22
C ASP A 884 -35.44 27.43 0.05
N TRP A 885 -35.31 28.10 1.20
CA TRP A 885 -34.97 27.46 2.48
C TRP A 885 -36.17 26.78 3.15
N ILE A 886 -37.37 26.93 2.58
CA ILE A 886 -38.60 26.32 3.07
C ILE A 886 -38.73 24.94 2.38
N SER A 887 -38.40 23.87 3.11
CA SER A 887 -38.64 22.50 2.64
C SER A 887 -40.14 22.22 2.63
N ASP A 888 -40.69 21.83 1.48
CA ASP A 888 -42.11 21.46 1.24
C ASP A 888 -42.57 20.16 1.95
N GLU A 889 -41.89 19.72 3.02
CA GLU A 889 -42.25 18.51 3.78
C GLU A 889 -42.67 18.84 5.21
N THR A 890 -43.86 19.42 5.36
CA THR A 890 -44.53 19.67 6.65
C THR A 890 -45.15 18.44 7.33
N ASP A 891 -44.78 17.21 6.96
CA ASP A 891 -45.56 16.01 7.37
C ASP A 891 -44.81 14.93 8.18
N ARG A 892 -43.62 15.19 8.73
CA ARG A 892 -43.02 14.28 9.72
C ARG A 892 -42.63 14.96 11.02
N ALA A 893 -43.64 15.27 11.81
CA ALA A 893 -43.48 15.45 13.25
C ALA A 893 -43.14 14.10 13.90
N SER A 894 -41.85 13.73 13.94
CA SER A 894 -41.36 12.71 14.86
C SER A 894 -41.01 13.37 16.20
N THR A 895 -41.83 13.06 17.20
CA THR A 895 -41.59 13.29 18.64
C THR A 895 -40.35 12.53 19.10
N GLU A 896 -39.17 13.12 18.92
CA GLU A 896 -37.95 12.74 19.65
C GLU A 896 -37.29 14.00 20.22
N SER A 897 -36.62 13.85 21.35
CA SER A 897 -36.10 14.94 22.18
C SER A 897 -35.29 15.99 21.41
N PRO A 898 -35.48 17.30 21.65
CA PRO A 898 -34.92 18.39 20.85
C PRO A 898 -33.43 18.67 21.11
N GLY A 899 -32.67 17.66 21.57
CA GLY A 899 -31.25 17.75 21.86
C GLY A 899 -30.34 17.19 20.75
N ASP A 900 -30.86 16.40 19.83
CA ASP A 900 -30.08 15.77 18.77
C ASP A 900 -30.08 16.61 17.49
N ALA A 901 -28.89 17.05 17.09
CA ALA A 901 -28.61 17.93 15.95
C ALA A 901 -29.06 17.40 14.57
N LYS A 902 -29.55 16.15 14.51
CA LYS A 902 -29.76 15.37 13.27
C LYS A 902 -31.03 15.72 12.48
N ASN A 903 -31.90 16.60 12.97
CA ASN A 903 -33.18 16.92 12.32
C ASN A 903 -33.52 18.43 12.27
N LEU A 904 -32.53 19.32 12.45
CA LEU A 904 -32.76 20.76 12.34
C LEU A 904 -32.90 21.18 10.88
N LYS A 905 -34.07 21.02 10.23
CA LYS A 905 -34.30 21.59 8.89
C LYS A 905 -34.54 23.11 8.93
N ASN A 906 -33.73 23.86 9.70
CA ASN A 906 -33.86 25.31 9.82
C ASN A 906 -32.49 26.02 9.84
N PRO A 907 -32.22 26.92 8.87
CA PRO A 907 -30.92 27.59 8.76
C PRO A 907 -30.61 28.52 9.94
N ILE A 908 -31.62 29.19 10.50
CA ILE A 908 -31.43 30.11 11.64
C ILE A 908 -31.06 29.30 12.89
N ALA A 909 -31.67 28.13 13.09
CA ALA A 909 -31.35 27.25 14.20
C ALA A 909 -29.92 26.69 14.09
N TYR A 910 -29.49 26.26 12.89
CA TYR A 910 -28.09 25.86 12.65
C TYR A 910 -27.11 26.98 12.99
N LEU A 911 -27.41 28.22 12.60
CA LEU A 911 -26.56 29.36 12.89
C LEU A 911 -26.41 29.59 14.40
N LEU A 912 -27.51 29.57 15.16
CA LEU A 912 -27.50 29.77 16.62
C LEU A 912 -26.74 28.65 17.34
N ILE A 913 -26.88 27.41 16.89
CA ILE A 913 -26.12 26.28 17.44
C ILE A 913 -24.64 26.38 17.05
N LEU A 914 -24.32 26.80 15.83
CA LEU A 914 -22.94 27.07 15.43
C LEU A 914 -22.34 28.14 16.34
N MET A 915 -23.03 29.26 16.56
CA MET A 915 -22.62 30.32 17.48
C MET A 915 -22.31 29.80 18.89
N ARG A 916 -23.07 28.83 19.40
CA ARG A 916 -22.82 28.17 20.70
C ARG A 916 -21.37 27.65 20.81
N TYR A 917 -20.88 27.05 19.75
CA TYR A 917 -19.53 26.49 19.71
C TYR A 917 -18.45 27.55 19.46
N TYR A 918 -18.78 28.68 18.83
CA TYR A 918 -17.81 29.77 18.62
C TYR A 918 -17.67 30.67 19.85
N VAL A 919 -18.77 30.99 20.56
CA VAL A 919 -18.81 31.88 21.74
C VAL A 919 -18.02 31.33 22.93
N THR A 920 -17.85 30.01 23.03
CA THR A 920 -17.19 29.34 24.17
C THR A 920 -15.66 29.37 24.14
N SER A 921 -15.06 30.28 23.36
CA SER A 921 -13.61 30.38 23.20
C SER A 921 -13.11 31.74 23.73
N ASP A 922 -12.13 31.71 24.66
CA ASP A 922 -11.71 32.75 25.63
C ASP A 922 -11.43 34.19 25.15
N SER A 923 -11.67 34.56 23.90
CA SER A 923 -11.28 35.87 23.34
C SER A 923 -12.35 36.57 22.48
N LEU A 924 -13.65 36.29 22.69
CA LEU A 924 -14.74 36.95 21.96
C LEU A 924 -15.37 38.14 22.70
N GLN A 925 -14.66 38.71 23.68
CA GLN A 925 -15.12 39.89 24.43
C GLN A 925 -15.33 41.16 23.57
N ASP A 926 -14.91 41.20 22.30
CA ASP A 926 -14.96 42.42 21.48
C ASP A 926 -16.14 42.52 20.48
N ASN A 927 -17.09 41.55 20.44
CA ASN A 927 -18.06 41.42 19.32
C ASN A 927 -19.57 41.52 19.68
N PHE A 928 -19.98 42.26 20.72
CA PHE A 928 -21.42 42.43 21.07
C PHE A 928 -22.25 43.10 19.99
N GLU A 929 -21.66 44.05 19.26
CA GLU A 929 -22.33 44.81 18.19
C GLU A 929 -22.84 43.88 17.06
N ASN A 930 -22.11 42.80 16.80
CA ASN A 930 -22.50 41.80 15.82
C ASN A 930 -23.76 41.02 16.23
N ILE A 931 -24.00 40.82 17.54
CA ILE A 931 -25.23 40.20 18.06
C ILE A 931 -26.43 41.13 17.86
N ALA A 932 -26.25 42.44 18.07
CA ALA A 932 -27.28 43.44 17.81
C ALA A 932 -27.67 43.48 16.32
N LEU A 933 -26.68 43.47 15.42
CA LEU A 933 -26.88 43.36 13.98
C LEU A 933 -27.65 42.08 13.62
N MET A 934 -27.23 40.91 14.14
CA MET A 934 -27.94 39.65 13.91
C MET A 934 -29.39 39.71 14.38
N GLY A 935 -29.66 40.25 15.58
CA GLY A 935 -31.02 40.45 16.08
C GLY A 935 -31.86 41.31 15.15
N SER A 936 -31.28 42.39 14.60
CA SER A 936 -31.95 43.24 13.61
C SER A 936 -32.22 42.52 12.29
N MET A 937 -31.32 41.64 11.82
CA MET A 937 -31.48 40.90 10.58
C MET A 937 -32.51 39.77 10.72
N VAL A 938 -32.53 39.07 11.86
CA VAL A 938 -33.56 38.06 12.17
C VAL A 938 -34.95 38.70 12.21
N THR A 939 -35.09 39.96 12.67
CA THR A 939 -36.37 40.69 12.54
C THR A 939 -36.79 40.98 11.11
N GLN A 940 -35.92 40.79 10.10
CA GLN A 940 -36.21 41.01 8.69
C GLN A 940 -36.41 39.72 7.90
N CYS A 941 -36.11 38.56 8.49
CA CYS A 941 -36.36 37.24 7.89
C CYS A 941 -37.86 36.90 7.83
N ASP A 942 -38.20 35.89 7.02
CA ASP A 942 -39.57 35.38 6.90
C ASP A 942 -40.05 34.76 8.23
N PRO A 943 -41.28 35.04 8.70
CA PRO A 943 -41.81 34.46 9.94
C PRO A 943 -41.89 32.92 9.96
N THR A 944 -41.98 32.27 8.79
CA THR A 944 -42.04 30.81 8.68
C THR A 944 -40.74 30.12 9.12
N LEU A 945 -39.61 30.83 9.07
CA LEU A 945 -38.31 30.35 9.55
C LEU A 945 -38.19 30.43 11.08
N LEU A 946 -39.12 31.09 11.78
CA LEU A 946 -39.16 31.10 13.25
C LEU A 946 -39.95 29.88 13.71
N ASP A 947 -39.24 28.75 13.93
CA ASP A 947 -39.81 27.49 14.41
C ASP A 947 -39.43 27.18 15.87
N VAL A 948 -39.90 26.02 16.37
CA VAL A 948 -39.55 25.54 17.71
C VAL A 948 -38.04 25.30 17.85
N HIS A 949 -37.36 24.87 16.78
CA HIS A 949 -35.93 24.60 16.80
C HIS A 949 -35.09 25.86 16.97
N VAL A 950 -35.51 26.99 16.37
CA VAL A 950 -34.86 28.30 16.58
C VAL A 950 -34.96 28.74 18.03
N LEU A 951 -36.13 28.55 18.66
CA LEU A 951 -36.32 28.86 20.07
C LEU A 951 -35.43 27.97 20.96
N VAL A 952 -35.43 26.65 20.74
CA VAL A 952 -34.59 25.72 21.52
C VAL A 952 -33.09 25.99 21.31
N ALA A 953 -32.66 26.27 20.08
CA ALA A 953 -31.27 26.63 19.77
C ALA A 953 -30.83 27.88 20.54
N LEU A 954 -31.69 28.90 20.64
CA LEU A 954 -31.43 30.10 21.43
C LEU A 954 -31.35 29.76 22.94
N GLN A 955 -32.24 28.91 23.45
CA GLN A 955 -32.21 28.47 24.85
C GLN A 955 -30.88 27.79 25.19
N ILE A 956 -30.48 26.82 24.38
CA ILE A 956 -29.23 26.07 24.54
C ILE A 956 -28.01 26.99 24.47
N LEU A 957 -28.01 27.97 23.56
CA LEU A 957 -26.95 28.97 23.46
C LEU A 957 -26.81 29.77 24.77
N ILE A 958 -27.92 30.30 25.28
CA ILE A 958 -27.96 31.08 26.53
C ILE A 958 -27.50 30.22 27.72
N GLU A 959 -28.01 28.99 27.85
CA GLU A 959 -27.62 28.07 28.93
C GLU A 959 -26.12 27.72 28.87
N THR A 960 -25.56 27.55 27.66
CA THR A 960 -24.14 27.24 27.50
C THR A 960 -23.25 28.41 27.90
N VAL A 961 -23.65 29.64 27.58
CA VAL A 961 -22.94 30.87 28.01
C VAL A 961 -23.04 31.04 29.52
N GLN A 962 -24.17 30.70 30.13
CA GLN A 962 -24.36 30.75 31.58
C GLN A 962 -23.50 29.74 32.35
N GLN A 963 -23.29 28.53 31.82
CA GLN A 963 -22.59 27.45 32.53
C GLN A 963 -21.06 27.60 32.59
N LYS A 964 -20.44 28.32 31.65
CA LYS A 964 -18.98 28.31 31.47
C LYS A 964 -18.21 29.50 32.08
N HIS A 965 -18.87 30.59 32.47
CA HIS A 965 -18.17 31.82 32.91
C HIS A 965 -18.88 32.51 34.09
N ASP A 966 -18.33 32.35 35.30
CA ASP A 966 -18.89 32.90 36.56
C ASP A 966 -18.50 34.37 36.85
N GLY A 967 -18.16 35.20 35.85
CA GLY A 967 -17.86 36.62 36.12
C GLY A 967 -17.61 37.55 34.91
N ASP A 968 -16.82 37.13 33.92
CA ASP A 968 -16.29 38.05 32.89
C ASP A 968 -17.09 38.12 31.56
N SER A 969 -18.21 37.41 31.44
CA SER A 969 -19.01 37.32 30.18
C SER A 969 -20.42 37.93 30.27
N VAL A 970 -20.71 38.70 31.32
CA VAL A 970 -21.97 39.45 31.52
C VAL A 970 -22.45 40.18 30.25
N PRO A 971 -21.60 40.93 29.51
CA PRO A 971 -22.07 41.68 28.35
C PRO A 971 -22.53 40.81 27.16
N ILE A 972 -22.06 39.55 27.00
CA ILE A 972 -22.47 38.68 25.86
C ILE A 972 -23.87 38.18 26.16
N LEU A 973 -24.07 37.77 27.40
CA LEU A 973 -25.33 37.30 27.92
C LEU A 973 -26.39 38.41 27.88
N ASP A 974 -26.02 39.64 28.25
CA ASP A 974 -26.91 40.80 28.17
C ASP A 974 -27.28 41.15 26.72
N ALA A 975 -26.33 41.11 25.78
CA ALA A 975 -26.60 41.32 24.36
C ALA A 975 -27.53 40.24 23.76
N LEU A 976 -27.34 38.96 24.13
CA LEU A 976 -28.24 37.87 23.73
C LEU A 976 -29.65 38.04 24.31
N TYR A 977 -29.75 38.52 25.55
CA TYR A 977 -31.03 38.85 26.17
C TYR A 977 -31.70 40.03 25.47
N GLU A 978 -31.02 41.15 25.29
CA GLU A 978 -31.59 42.38 24.77
C GLU A 978 -32.02 42.23 23.30
N HIS A 979 -31.14 41.72 22.44
CA HIS A 979 -31.33 41.80 20.99
C HIS A 979 -32.01 40.57 20.37
N LEU A 980 -31.97 39.41 21.02
CA LEU A 980 -32.59 38.17 20.54
C LEU A 980 -33.74 37.71 21.42
N LEU A 981 -33.53 37.51 22.73
CA LEU A 981 -34.56 36.90 23.58
C LEU A 981 -35.73 37.84 23.93
N PHE A 982 -35.44 39.05 24.42
CA PHE A 982 -36.43 40.06 24.80
C PHE A 982 -36.84 40.97 23.64
N ASN A 983 -36.27 40.76 22.46
CA ASN A 983 -36.69 41.46 21.26
C ASN A 983 -38.02 40.89 20.74
N PHE A 984 -39.13 41.37 21.30
CA PHE A 984 -40.48 40.93 20.95
C PHE A 984 -40.85 41.17 19.48
N ARG A 985 -40.12 42.04 18.75
CA ARG A 985 -40.31 42.22 17.30
C ARG A 985 -40.00 40.96 16.49
N ILE A 986 -39.14 40.08 17.02
CA ILE A 986 -38.87 38.76 16.43
C ILE A 986 -40.06 37.83 16.75
N TRP A 987 -40.32 37.60 18.03
CA TRP A 987 -41.21 36.53 18.50
C TRP A 987 -42.69 36.79 18.24
N SER A 988 -43.13 38.05 18.19
CA SER A 988 -44.53 38.41 17.87
C SER A 988 -44.97 38.02 16.46
N ARG A 989 -44.02 37.75 15.55
CA ARG A 989 -44.29 37.33 14.17
C ARG A 989 -44.38 35.81 14.04
N ALA A 990 -43.89 35.05 15.02
CA ALA A 990 -43.87 33.59 15.00
C ALA A 990 -45.27 32.99 15.19
N SER A 991 -45.41 31.68 14.94
CA SER A 991 -46.69 30.98 15.14
C SER A 991 -47.11 30.98 16.62
N PHE A 992 -48.43 30.90 16.87
CA PHE A 992 -48.99 30.98 18.22
C PHE A 992 -48.38 29.96 19.21
N GLN A 993 -48.06 28.75 18.74
CA GLN A 993 -47.43 27.71 19.57
C GLN A 993 -46.04 28.12 20.06
N ILE A 994 -45.28 28.82 19.21
CA ILE A 994 -43.92 29.26 19.52
C ILE A 994 -43.96 30.46 20.47
N ILE A 995 -44.95 31.36 20.31
CA ILE A 995 -45.18 32.47 21.25
C ILE A 995 -45.45 31.94 22.66
N ILE A 996 -46.25 30.87 22.79
CA ILE A 996 -46.47 30.19 24.07
C ILE A 996 -45.16 29.64 24.63
N GLY A 997 -44.39 28.89 23.81
CA GLY A 997 -43.10 28.33 24.23
C GLY A 997 -42.09 29.39 24.67
N HIS A 998 -42.00 30.50 23.95
CA HIS A 998 -41.15 31.65 24.31
C HIS A 998 -41.58 32.28 25.63
N THR A 999 -42.89 32.49 25.81
CA THR A 999 -43.45 33.04 27.05
C THR A 999 -43.19 32.11 28.26
N GLN A 1000 -43.32 30.80 28.08
CA GLN A 1000 -43.00 29.79 29.10
C GLN A 1000 -41.51 29.80 29.47
N TYR A 1001 -40.63 29.96 28.48
CA TYR A 1001 -39.19 30.07 28.73
C TYR A 1001 -38.84 31.35 29.51
N LEU A 1002 -39.39 32.51 29.11
CA LEU A 1002 -39.24 33.76 29.85
C LEU A 1002 -39.73 33.63 31.30
N GLN A 1003 -40.90 33.00 31.50
CA GLN A 1003 -41.42 32.74 32.84
C GLN A 1003 -40.45 31.88 33.67
N THR A 1004 -39.82 30.89 33.05
CA THR A 1004 -38.86 29.99 33.71
C THR A 1004 -37.57 30.73 34.09
N LEU A 1005 -37.01 31.53 33.18
CA LEU A 1005 -35.83 32.38 33.42
C LEU A 1005 -36.05 33.38 34.56
N VAL A 1006 -37.21 34.07 34.56
CA VAL A 1006 -37.55 35.05 35.62
C VAL A 1006 -37.73 34.36 36.97
N LYS A 1007 -38.31 33.15 37.00
CA LYS A 1007 -38.46 32.35 38.23
C LYS A 1007 -37.13 31.84 38.78
N THR A 1008 -36.19 31.46 37.92
CA THR A 1008 -34.86 30.96 38.34
C THR A 1008 -33.94 32.08 38.82
N LYS A 1009 -33.90 33.22 38.12
CA LYS A 1009 -33.08 34.38 38.55
C LYS A 1009 -33.59 35.11 39.80
N ARG A 1010 -34.88 34.97 40.16
CA ARG A 1010 -35.42 35.45 41.46
C ARG A 1010 -34.79 34.81 42.70
N LYS A 1011 -34.00 33.74 42.58
CA LYS A 1011 -33.24 33.15 43.69
C LYS A 1011 -31.90 33.85 43.96
N TYR A 1012 -31.44 34.76 43.09
CA TYR A 1012 -30.16 35.47 43.19
C TYR A 1012 -30.30 37.00 43.12
N LEU A 1013 -31.54 37.52 43.13
CA LEU A 1013 -31.88 38.90 43.49
C LEU A 1013 -32.30 38.89 44.96
#